data_AF-A0A3N5JBV5-F1
#
_entry.id   AF-A0A3N5JBV5-F1
#
_cell.length_a   1.000
_cell.length_b   1.000
_cell.length_c   1.000
_cell.angle_alpha   90.00
_cell.angle_beta   90.00
_cell.angle_gamma   90.00
#
_symmetry.space_group_name_H-M   'P 1'
#
loop_
_entity.id
_entity.type
_entity.pdbx_description
1 polymer ?
#
loop_
_entity_poly.entity_id
_entity_poly.type
_entity_poly.pdbx_seq_one_letter_code
_entity_poly.pdbx_strand_id
1 'polypeptide(L)'
;NKSISVTGGVTFDNILNTYRLQAEGLIAGGVDYLLLETQQDTINIKAALIGVDEAMHRVGRRVPLAVSVTIELNGTMLAGQNIEALYYTLASRDLLYLGMNCATGPGQMTDHLRTLAQLSHFPVSCVPNAGMPNTQGKYDEGPSHFHEHFERFCTEGFVNLIGGCCGTTAEHVRAMREVADHHRPRKPNLKSVRRALAGNEPLKIDEFIRPVFVGERTNVIGSRKFKRLIEENQFDLAAEIGRDQVMKGAHVVDLCTANPDREELRDFLAVLKPLLRKVRVPVMIDTTDSQVVEAALRNIGGKAAINSVNFEEGEKRLEIICPLAQKYGASVVFGLIDEDKEAGMAVTLERKLAVAERAFRTLTNKWNFDPGEIIFDPLTFPAGTGDPNYFGAARATVDAIGEIHKRYPDALTLLGISNVSFGLPAGGREALNSVFLYDCIQAGLDMAIVNTAGIKRYASLTAEEIRLCEQVLYKGDSASIAAFAAFYRDAKTEKRTDEDAHLPAEERIARHVVEGTREGVEKLMDELLTRMIPLEIINGPLMNGMKTVGVLFGANKLIVAEVLESAEVMKASVDYLKKFLEPGAASATRGRMLLATVKGDVHDIGKNLVDMILSNNGYDVVNLGIKIPPDVLVEAVGKHKPDFIGLSGLLVRSAQQMVVTAHDLREAGIDLPLMVGGAALTQNFTLTKIAPAYDGPIFYANDAMQGLSLANRLTDERERPALESEWNSLREEAMREVREQTEHLPPVPSQSLYEEVDVPPPPDLDQHVLSDIPMDEVFPLVSRAMLYGKHLGLRMASQRLDNLQDKQAQDLKANVERVLRMAEREKLIAPRALWQWFPVYSENEKVTVLDPVTHKKRVEWIFPRERVTPFRSAADWVRPKSL
;
A
#
# COMPACT_ATOMS: atom_id res chain seq x y z
N ASN A 1 32.58 -10.47 -17.67
CA ASN A 1 31.19 -10.33 -18.15
C ASN A 1 30.46 -11.66 -18.39
N LYS A 2 30.65 -12.70 -17.56
CA LYS A 2 29.85 -13.95 -17.67
C LYS A 2 28.89 -14.04 -16.48
N SER A 3 27.64 -14.42 -16.76
CA SER A 3 26.47 -14.60 -15.88
C SER A 3 25.48 -13.44 -15.93
N ILE A 4 24.48 -13.62 -16.78
CA ILE A 4 23.08 -13.29 -16.46
C ILE A 4 22.60 -14.37 -15.46
N SER A 5 21.66 -14.05 -14.58
CA SER A 5 21.53 -14.64 -13.24
C SER A 5 21.51 -16.18 -13.19
N VAL A 6 20.87 -16.83 -14.16
CA VAL A 6 20.71 -18.29 -14.20
C VAL A 6 21.61 -18.97 -15.25
N THR A 7 21.93 -18.28 -16.36
CA THR A 7 22.72 -18.82 -17.47
C THR A 7 24.19 -18.44 -17.30
N GLY A 8 24.92 -19.24 -16.51
CA GLY A 8 26.37 -19.14 -16.47
C GLY A 8 26.96 -19.21 -17.88
N GLY A 9 27.75 -18.21 -18.29
CA GLY A 9 28.52 -18.26 -19.53
C GLY A 9 28.11 -17.31 -20.67
N VAL A 10 26.98 -16.60 -20.58
CA VAL A 10 26.51 -15.62 -21.60
C VAL A 10 26.53 -14.18 -21.06
N THR A 11 26.60 -13.20 -21.98
CA THR A 11 26.53 -11.75 -21.69
C THR A 11 25.18 -11.16 -22.10
N PHE A 12 24.84 -9.98 -21.56
CA PHE A 12 23.67 -9.19 -22.00
C PHE A 12 23.67 -8.96 -23.52
N ASP A 13 24.81 -8.57 -24.07
CA ASP A 13 24.95 -8.34 -25.51
C ASP A 13 24.83 -9.62 -26.34
N ASN A 14 25.23 -10.79 -25.81
CA ASN A 14 25.02 -12.06 -26.51
C ASN A 14 23.51 -12.33 -26.65
N ILE A 15 22.76 -12.23 -25.56
CA ILE A 15 21.31 -12.46 -25.57
C ILE A 15 20.60 -11.44 -26.48
N LEU A 16 20.93 -10.16 -26.35
CA LEU A 16 20.38 -9.09 -27.19
C LEU A 16 20.60 -9.39 -28.68
N ASN A 17 21.85 -9.70 -29.07
CA ASN A 17 22.17 -9.97 -30.47
C ASN A 17 21.49 -11.23 -31.02
N THR A 18 21.35 -12.27 -30.19
CA THR A 18 20.64 -13.49 -30.57
C THR A 18 19.17 -13.23 -30.82
N TYR A 19 18.48 -12.54 -29.90
CA TYR A 19 17.07 -12.18 -30.07
C TYR A 19 16.85 -11.20 -31.23
N ARG A 20 17.78 -10.26 -31.46
CA ARG A 20 17.73 -9.36 -32.62
C ARG A 20 17.73 -10.13 -33.92
N LEU A 21 18.68 -11.05 -34.11
CA LEU A 21 18.78 -11.86 -35.34
C LEU A 21 17.53 -12.72 -35.56
N GLN A 22 17.02 -13.34 -34.48
CA GLN A 22 15.78 -14.11 -34.55
C GLN A 22 14.58 -13.24 -34.95
N ALA A 23 14.43 -12.09 -34.31
CA ALA A 23 13.34 -11.16 -34.59
C ALA A 23 13.40 -10.59 -36.01
N GLU A 24 14.59 -10.26 -36.53
CA GLU A 24 14.77 -9.83 -37.93
C GLU A 24 14.19 -10.87 -38.91
N GLY A 25 14.51 -12.14 -38.71
CA GLY A 25 13.99 -13.23 -39.53
C GLY A 25 12.47 -13.41 -39.43
N LEU A 26 11.91 -13.36 -38.22
CA LEU A 26 10.47 -13.47 -37.99
C LEU A 26 9.69 -12.29 -38.61
N ILE A 27 10.17 -11.07 -38.42
CA ILE A 27 9.54 -9.86 -38.97
C ILE A 27 9.57 -9.89 -40.50
N ALA A 28 10.69 -10.30 -41.11
CA ALA A 28 10.80 -10.50 -42.55
C ALA A 28 9.88 -11.62 -43.06
N GLY A 29 9.66 -12.66 -42.25
CA GLY A 29 8.72 -13.74 -42.50
C GLY A 29 7.23 -13.35 -42.43
N GLY A 30 6.91 -12.11 -42.07
CA GLY A 30 5.54 -11.61 -42.14
C GLY A 30 4.70 -11.83 -40.88
N VAL A 31 5.29 -12.12 -39.71
CA VAL A 31 4.53 -12.35 -38.46
C VAL A 31 3.60 -11.20 -38.09
N ASP A 32 2.48 -11.50 -37.44
CA ASP A 32 1.50 -10.51 -36.96
C ASP A 32 1.90 -9.90 -35.61
N TYR A 33 2.54 -10.67 -34.74
CA TYR A 33 3.11 -10.22 -33.48
C TYR A 33 4.31 -11.09 -33.08
N LEU A 34 5.12 -10.61 -32.14
CA LEU A 34 6.22 -11.36 -31.53
C LEU A 34 5.87 -11.72 -30.08
N LEU A 35 6.24 -12.94 -29.66
CA LEU A 35 6.04 -13.43 -28.30
C LEU A 35 7.37 -13.88 -27.69
N LEU A 36 7.77 -13.22 -26.61
CA LEU A 36 8.79 -13.73 -25.71
C LEU A 36 8.12 -14.68 -24.71
N GLU A 37 8.05 -15.97 -25.07
CA GLU A 37 7.40 -17.00 -24.26
C GLU A 37 8.36 -17.64 -23.26
N THR A 38 7.82 -18.19 -22.16
CA THR A 38 8.55 -19.03 -21.19
C THR A 38 9.79 -18.35 -20.61
N GLN A 39 9.67 -17.04 -20.35
CA GLN A 39 10.78 -16.28 -19.82
C GLN A 39 10.92 -16.54 -18.31
N GLN A 40 12.15 -16.85 -17.89
CA GLN A 40 12.48 -17.22 -16.50
C GLN A 40 13.48 -16.28 -15.83
N ASP A 41 14.02 -15.29 -16.56
CA ASP A 41 14.98 -14.31 -16.07
C ASP A 41 14.68 -12.93 -16.67
N THR A 42 14.44 -11.94 -15.80
CA THR A 42 14.08 -10.58 -16.21
C THR A 42 15.20 -9.84 -16.91
N ILE A 43 16.47 -10.12 -16.62
CA ILE A 43 17.60 -9.55 -17.36
C ILE A 43 17.59 -10.06 -18.80
N ASN A 44 17.26 -11.35 -19.00
CA ASN A 44 17.08 -11.91 -20.35
C ASN A 44 15.91 -11.24 -21.07
N ILE A 45 14.79 -11.00 -20.38
CA ILE A 45 13.64 -10.27 -20.94
C ILE A 45 14.08 -8.87 -21.39
N LYS A 46 14.77 -8.10 -20.54
CA LYS A 46 15.27 -6.77 -20.89
C LYS A 46 16.16 -6.80 -22.14
N ALA A 47 17.13 -7.73 -22.19
CA ALA A 47 18.01 -7.90 -23.35
C ALA A 47 17.24 -8.27 -24.62
N ALA A 48 16.27 -9.18 -24.51
CA ALA A 48 15.42 -9.63 -25.61
C ALA A 48 14.55 -8.49 -26.16
N LEU A 49 13.87 -7.73 -25.29
CA LEU A 49 13.05 -6.58 -25.67
C LEU A 49 13.87 -5.56 -26.45
N ILE A 50 15.07 -5.23 -25.98
CA ILE A 50 15.96 -4.29 -26.68
C ILE A 50 16.42 -4.86 -28.03
N GLY A 51 16.79 -6.14 -28.09
CA GLY A 51 17.19 -6.78 -29.35
C GLY A 51 16.05 -6.77 -30.38
N VAL A 52 14.82 -6.98 -29.92
CA VAL A 52 13.61 -6.91 -30.74
C VAL A 52 13.33 -5.48 -31.21
N ASP A 53 13.51 -4.47 -30.35
CA ASP A 53 13.38 -3.05 -30.74
C ASP A 53 14.37 -2.67 -31.86
N GLU A 54 15.62 -3.13 -31.74
CA GLU A 54 16.66 -2.93 -32.76
C GLU A 54 16.33 -3.65 -34.07
N ALA A 55 15.80 -4.88 -33.98
CA ALA A 55 15.36 -5.65 -35.15
C ALA A 55 14.24 -4.93 -35.92
N MET A 56 13.21 -4.45 -35.22
CA MET A 56 12.13 -3.67 -35.82
C MET A 56 12.64 -2.40 -36.51
N HIS A 57 13.59 -1.70 -35.88
CA HIS A 57 14.21 -0.50 -36.46
C HIS A 57 14.99 -0.83 -37.74
N ARG A 58 15.78 -1.91 -37.74
CA ARG A 58 16.59 -2.33 -38.90
C ARG A 58 15.75 -2.80 -40.08
N VAL A 59 14.70 -3.58 -39.82
CA VAL A 59 13.78 -4.06 -40.87
C VAL A 59 12.84 -2.96 -41.34
N GLY A 60 12.64 -1.90 -40.54
CA GLY A 60 11.73 -0.80 -40.85
C GLY A 60 10.26 -1.16 -40.67
N ARG A 61 9.95 -2.20 -39.87
CA ARG A 61 8.58 -2.67 -39.60
C ARG A 61 8.37 -2.82 -38.09
N ARG A 62 7.39 -2.10 -37.56
CA ARG A 62 6.90 -2.27 -36.18
C ARG A 62 5.88 -3.40 -36.13
N VAL A 63 6.02 -4.26 -35.12
CA VAL A 63 5.19 -5.44 -34.90
C VAL A 63 4.83 -5.48 -33.40
N PRO A 64 3.58 -5.71 -32.99
CA PRO A 64 3.23 -5.82 -31.57
C PRO A 64 4.07 -6.87 -30.85
N LEU A 65 4.43 -6.61 -29.60
CA LEU A 65 5.30 -7.46 -28.80
C LEU A 65 4.61 -7.88 -27.51
N ALA A 66 4.62 -9.18 -27.22
CA ALA A 66 4.06 -9.74 -26.01
C ALA A 66 5.14 -10.45 -25.18
N VAL A 67 4.92 -10.49 -23.86
CA VAL A 67 5.80 -11.20 -22.92
C VAL A 67 4.96 -12.18 -22.11
N SER A 68 5.41 -13.44 -22.06
CA SER A 68 4.86 -14.45 -21.17
C SER A 68 5.98 -15.06 -20.34
N VAL A 69 5.78 -15.07 -19.03
CA VAL A 69 6.76 -15.56 -18.07
C VAL A 69 6.35 -16.87 -17.45
N THR A 70 7.31 -17.57 -16.87
CA THR A 70 7.05 -18.81 -16.14
C THR A 70 7.29 -18.58 -14.66
N ILE A 71 6.23 -18.79 -13.87
CA ILE A 71 6.26 -18.73 -12.40
C ILE A 71 6.30 -20.17 -11.87
N GLU A 72 7.33 -20.47 -11.10
CA GLU A 72 7.53 -21.78 -10.46
C GLU A 72 6.57 -21.95 -9.27
N LEU A 73 6.47 -23.17 -8.73
CA LEU A 73 5.62 -23.48 -7.57
C LEU A 73 5.95 -22.68 -6.31
N ASN A 74 7.15 -22.09 -6.23
CA ASN A 74 7.56 -21.22 -5.13
C ASN A 74 7.03 -19.77 -5.27
N GLY A 75 6.27 -19.47 -6.33
CA GLY A 75 5.66 -18.17 -6.57
C GLY A 75 6.58 -17.15 -7.26
N THR A 76 7.74 -17.56 -7.77
CA THR A 76 8.71 -16.70 -8.45
C THR A 76 9.17 -17.29 -9.78
N MET A 77 9.71 -16.45 -10.66
CA MET A 77 10.52 -16.89 -11.81
C MET A 77 11.80 -17.57 -11.31
N LEU A 78 12.50 -18.33 -12.17
CA LEU A 78 13.74 -19.02 -11.79
C LEU A 78 14.83 -18.07 -11.27
N ALA A 79 14.89 -16.84 -11.79
CA ALA A 79 15.78 -15.78 -11.30
C ALA A 79 15.34 -15.15 -9.96
N GLY A 80 14.24 -15.63 -9.36
CA GLY A 80 13.74 -15.23 -8.05
C GLY A 80 12.77 -14.05 -8.02
N GLN A 81 12.43 -13.47 -9.18
CA GLN A 81 11.50 -12.34 -9.24
C GLN A 81 10.04 -12.81 -9.27
N ASN A 82 9.16 -12.21 -8.47
CA ASN A 82 7.72 -12.51 -8.49
C ASN A 82 6.98 -11.72 -9.59
N ILE A 83 5.70 -12.04 -9.82
CA ILE A 83 4.89 -11.45 -10.91
C ILE A 83 4.66 -9.94 -10.76
N GLU A 84 4.59 -9.43 -9.53
CA GLU A 84 4.38 -8.01 -9.22
C GLU A 84 5.64 -7.19 -9.52
N ALA A 85 6.79 -7.66 -9.04
CA ALA A 85 8.08 -7.03 -9.30
C ALA A 85 8.40 -6.99 -10.80
N LEU A 86 8.08 -8.08 -11.51
CA LEU A 86 8.18 -8.12 -12.96
C LEU A 86 7.28 -7.08 -13.62
N TYR A 87 6.00 -7.00 -13.23
CA TYR A 87 5.07 -6.03 -13.80
C TYR A 87 5.63 -4.61 -13.68
N TYR A 88 6.05 -4.19 -12.49
CA TYR A 88 6.61 -2.85 -12.32
C TYR A 88 7.88 -2.61 -13.13
N THR A 89 8.70 -3.65 -13.32
CA THR A 89 9.90 -3.60 -14.17
C THR A 89 9.57 -3.36 -15.64
N LEU A 90 8.49 -3.98 -16.14
CA LEU A 90 8.10 -3.89 -17.54
C LEU A 90 7.02 -2.84 -17.82
N ALA A 91 6.49 -2.19 -16.79
CA ALA A 91 5.36 -1.28 -16.92
C ALA A 91 5.64 -0.11 -17.87
N SER A 92 6.88 0.35 -18.01
CA SER A 92 7.25 1.41 -18.95
C SER A 92 7.24 1.00 -20.43
N ARG A 93 7.12 -0.31 -20.73
CA ARG A 93 7.11 -0.84 -22.09
C ARG A 93 5.71 -0.77 -22.70
N ASP A 94 5.66 -0.75 -24.03
CA ASP A 94 4.42 -0.89 -24.79
C ASP A 94 4.26 -2.36 -25.23
N LEU A 95 3.52 -3.14 -24.43
CA LEU A 95 3.31 -4.57 -24.65
C LEU A 95 1.87 -4.84 -25.11
N LEU A 96 1.71 -5.74 -26.08
CA LEU A 96 0.43 -6.25 -26.54
C LEU A 96 -0.31 -6.98 -25.40
N TYR A 97 0.43 -7.81 -24.65
CA TYR A 97 -0.02 -8.40 -23.39
C TYR A 97 1.17 -8.82 -22.54
N LEU A 98 0.93 -8.92 -21.23
CA LEU A 98 1.82 -9.56 -20.26
C LEU A 98 1.08 -10.72 -19.62
N GLY A 99 1.69 -11.90 -19.53
CA GLY A 99 1.03 -13.03 -18.91
C GLY A 99 1.96 -14.13 -18.47
N MET A 100 1.38 -15.30 -18.23
CA MET A 100 2.10 -16.46 -17.70
C MET A 100 1.82 -17.72 -18.49
N ASN A 101 2.86 -18.54 -18.64
CA ASN A 101 2.77 -19.84 -19.30
C ASN A 101 3.72 -20.88 -18.67
N CYS A 102 3.40 -22.16 -18.91
CA CYS A 102 4.20 -23.31 -18.48
C CYS A 102 4.37 -23.45 -16.95
N ALA A 103 5.26 -24.34 -16.51
CA ALA A 103 5.55 -24.80 -15.15
C ALA A 103 4.38 -25.41 -14.37
N THR A 104 3.21 -24.79 -14.37
CA THR A 104 2.09 -25.16 -13.50
C THR A 104 0.76 -25.22 -14.26
N GLY A 105 -0.24 -25.84 -13.62
CA GLY A 105 -1.62 -25.87 -14.12
C GLY A 105 -2.38 -24.56 -13.82
N PRO A 106 -3.60 -24.40 -14.38
CA PRO A 106 -4.42 -23.21 -14.16
C PRO A 106 -4.69 -22.95 -12.67
N GLY A 107 -4.93 -24.00 -11.89
CA GLY A 107 -5.19 -23.87 -10.45
C GLY A 107 -4.09 -23.11 -9.71
N GLN A 108 -2.83 -23.48 -9.92
CA GLN A 108 -1.68 -22.83 -9.27
C GLN A 108 -1.40 -21.43 -9.79
N MET A 109 -1.78 -21.11 -11.04
CA MET A 109 -1.61 -19.77 -11.61
C MET A 109 -2.62 -18.74 -11.07
N THR A 110 -3.71 -19.18 -10.43
CA THR A 110 -4.86 -18.35 -10.06
C THR A 110 -4.48 -17.08 -9.30
N ASP A 111 -3.65 -17.18 -8.26
CA ASP A 111 -3.34 -16.04 -7.40
C ASP A 111 -2.39 -15.05 -8.10
N HIS A 112 -1.38 -15.55 -8.79
CA HIS A 112 -0.48 -14.73 -9.62
C HIS A 112 -1.25 -14.00 -10.73
N LEU A 113 -2.25 -14.67 -11.31
CA LEU A 113 -3.09 -14.12 -12.37
C LEU A 113 -4.00 -13.02 -11.84
N ARG A 114 -4.62 -13.24 -10.66
CA ARG A 114 -5.45 -12.24 -9.99
C ARG A 114 -4.64 -10.97 -9.70
N THR A 115 -3.47 -11.13 -9.10
CA THR A 115 -2.55 -10.03 -8.79
C THR A 115 -2.17 -9.27 -10.06
N LEU A 116 -1.72 -9.98 -11.10
CA LEU A 116 -1.36 -9.36 -12.37
C LEU A 116 -2.57 -8.63 -13.00
N ALA A 117 -3.76 -9.22 -12.94
CA ALA A 117 -4.98 -8.61 -13.47
C ALA A 117 -5.42 -7.35 -12.69
N GLN A 118 -5.10 -7.23 -11.41
CA GLN A 118 -5.39 -6.02 -10.63
C GLN A 118 -4.42 -4.89 -10.95
N LEU A 119 -3.14 -5.22 -11.15
CA LEU A 119 -2.07 -4.24 -11.34
C LEU A 119 -1.92 -3.80 -12.80
N SER A 120 -2.08 -4.72 -13.75
CA SER A 120 -1.62 -4.53 -15.12
C SER A 120 -2.45 -3.53 -15.91
N HIS A 121 -1.81 -2.53 -16.51
CA HIS A 121 -2.42 -1.74 -17.58
C HIS A 121 -2.36 -2.44 -18.95
N PHE A 122 -1.61 -3.54 -19.06
CA PHE A 122 -1.62 -4.39 -20.24
C PHE A 122 -2.82 -5.36 -20.21
N PRO A 123 -3.26 -5.85 -21.37
CA PRO A 123 -4.00 -7.10 -21.46
C PRO A 123 -3.22 -8.25 -20.80
N VAL A 124 -3.92 -9.21 -20.21
CA VAL A 124 -3.32 -10.33 -19.48
C VAL A 124 -3.53 -11.66 -20.18
N SER A 125 -2.49 -12.47 -20.32
CA SER A 125 -2.60 -13.83 -20.85
C SER A 125 -2.37 -14.93 -19.81
N CYS A 126 -3.02 -16.08 -19.99
CA CYS A 126 -2.82 -17.28 -19.17
C CYS A 126 -2.79 -18.52 -20.07
N VAL A 127 -1.64 -19.20 -20.10
CA VAL A 127 -1.34 -20.34 -20.98
C VAL A 127 -0.72 -21.49 -20.16
N PRO A 128 -1.47 -22.13 -19.25
CA PRO A 128 -0.97 -23.14 -18.32
C PRO A 128 -0.68 -24.49 -18.99
N ASN A 129 0.05 -25.35 -18.27
CA ASN A 129 0.16 -26.77 -18.61
C ASN A 129 -1.13 -27.52 -18.27
N ALA A 130 -1.33 -28.70 -18.86
CA ALA A 130 -2.38 -29.65 -18.47
C ALA A 130 -2.05 -30.36 -17.13
N GLY A 131 -1.78 -29.55 -16.10
CA GLY A 131 -1.31 -29.99 -14.80
C GLY A 131 0.19 -30.24 -14.76
N MET A 132 0.65 -30.85 -13.66
CA MET A 132 2.04 -31.29 -13.52
C MET A 132 2.22 -32.65 -14.20
N PRO A 133 3.37 -32.90 -14.86
CA PRO A 133 3.65 -34.23 -15.39
C PRO A 133 3.79 -35.23 -14.24
N ASN A 134 3.12 -36.38 -14.36
CA ASN A 134 3.27 -37.48 -13.41
C ASN A 134 4.61 -38.20 -13.59
N THR A 135 4.87 -39.23 -12.77
CA THR A 135 6.14 -39.99 -12.79
C THR A 135 6.40 -40.71 -14.13
N GLN A 136 5.41 -40.80 -15.01
CA GLN A 136 5.54 -41.34 -16.37
C GLN A 136 5.68 -40.23 -17.44
N GLY A 137 5.77 -38.96 -17.03
CA GLY A 137 5.84 -37.80 -17.92
C GLY A 137 4.51 -37.45 -18.60
N LYS A 138 3.38 -38.00 -18.15
CA LYS A 138 2.04 -37.69 -18.69
C LYS A 138 1.36 -36.60 -17.90
N TYR A 139 0.52 -35.85 -18.59
CA TYR A 139 -0.28 -34.76 -18.03
C TYR A 139 -1.69 -35.28 -17.75
N ASP A 140 -2.15 -35.17 -16.50
CA ASP A 140 -3.37 -35.82 -16.03
C ASP A 140 -4.59 -34.87 -15.99
N GLU A 141 -4.38 -33.57 -16.21
CA GLU A 141 -5.45 -32.58 -16.19
C GLU A 141 -6.20 -32.56 -17.53
N GLY A 142 -7.50 -32.86 -17.50
CA GLY A 142 -8.31 -32.98 -18.71
C GLY A 142 -9.05 -31.69 -19.14
N PRO A 143 -9.71 -31.71 -20.32
CA PRO A 143 -10.41 -30.55 -20.88
C PRO A 143 -11.49 -29.93 -19.98
N SER A 144 -12.23 -30.76 -19.24
CA SER A 144 -13.29 -30.29 -18.33
C SER A 144 -12.76 -29.43 -17.19
N HIS A 145 -11.56 -29.75 -16.68
CA HIS A 145 -10.95 -28.97 -15.61
C HIS A 145 -10.42 -27.63 -16.14
N PHE A 146 -9.86 -27.61 -17.35
CA PHE A 146 -9.52 -26.38 -18.06
C PHE A 146 -10.76 -25.48 -18.24
N HIS A 147 -11.88 -26.06 -18.67
CA HIS A 147 -13.14 -25.32 -18.80
C HIS A 147 -13.53 -24.65 -17.47
N GLU A 148 -13.55 -25.39 -16.36
CA GLU A 148 -13.93 -24.86 -15.04
C GLU A 148 -13.03 -23.69 -14.59
N HIS A 149 -11.71 -23.82 -14.70
CA HIS A 149 -10.79 -22.75 -14.30
C HIS A 149 -10.89 -21.52 -15.20
N PHE A 150 -10.96 -21.71 -16.52
CA PHE A 150 -11.08 -20.58 -17.44
C PHE A 150 -12.45 -19.91 -17.36
N GLU A 151 -13.53 -20.64 -17.11
CA GLU A 151 -14.86 -20.08 -16.82
C GLU A 151 -14.76 -19.10 -15.64
N ARG A 152 -14.10 -19.52 -14.56
CA ARG A 152 -13.84 -18.68 -13.40
C ARG A 152 -12.95 -17.47 -13.74
N PHE A 153 -11.84 -17.66 -14.45
CA PHE A 153 -10.92 -16.56 -14.79
C PHE A 153 -11.56 -15.51 -15.70
N CYS A 154 -12.39 -15.94 -16.65
CA CYS A 154 -13.14 -15.06 -17.53
C CYS A 154 -14.27 -14.34 -16.77
N THR A 155 -15.00 -15.05 -15.90
CA THR A 155 -16.07 -14.48 -15.06
C THR A 155 -15.54 -13.38 -14.12
N GLU A 156 -14.41 -13.64 -13.46
CA GLU A 156 -13.77 -12.65 -12.57
C GLU A 156 -13.02 -11.55 -13.34
N GLY A 157 -12.96 -11.65 -14.67
CA GLY A 157 -12.33 -10.65 -15.53
C GLY A 157 -10.81 -10.58 -15.37
N PHE A 158 -10.13 -11.72 -15.21
CA PHE A 158 -8.67 -11.76 -15.03
C PHE A 158 -7.89 -11.79 -16.34
N VAL A 159 -8.48 -12.30 -17.42
CA VAL A 159 -7.75 -12.63 -18.65
C VAL A 159 -8.30 -11.90 -19.88
N ASN A 160 -7.41 -11.70 -20.84
CA ASN A 160 -7.68 -11.21 -22.19
C ASN A 160 -7.37 -12.27 -23.25
N LEU A 161 -6.37 -13.11 -22.98
CA LEU A 161 -5.96 -14.22 -23.83
C LEU A 161 -5.84 -15.49 -22.98
N ILE A 162 -6.42 -16.58 -23.46
CA ILE A 162 -6.32 -17.90 -22.85
C ILE A 162 -5.74 -18.89 -23.85
N GLY A 163 -5.00 -19.87 -23.37
CA GLY A 163 -4.39 -20.89 -24.21
C GLY A 163 -3.89 -22.08 -23.39
N GLY A 164 -3.16 -22.97 -24.04
CA GLY A 164 -2.57 -24.15 -23.41
C GLY A 164 -1.10 -24.32 -23.77
N CYS A 165 -0.31 -24.80 -22.82
CA CYS A 165 1.12 -25.12 -23.00
C CYS A 165 1.31 -26.66 -22.99
N CYS A 166 2.27 -27.19 -22.23
CA CYS A 166 2.59 -28.62 -22.25
C CYS A 166 1.40 -29.49 -21.80
N GLY A 167 1.18 -30.60 -22.51
CA GLY A 167 0.10 -31.55 -22.23
C GLY A 167 -1.28 -31.16 -22.78
N THR A 168 -1.43 -29.93 -23.27
CA THR A 168 -2.72 -29.49 -23.83
C THR A 168 -2.95 -30.06 -25.24
N THR A 169 -4.21 -30.31 -25.56
CA THR A 169 -4.64 -30.97 -26.81
C THR A 169 -5.73 -30.15 -27.51
N ALA A 170 -6.11 -30.54 -28.73
CA ALA A 170 -7.23 -29.92 -29.44
C ALA A 170 -8.55 -29.91 -28.64
N GLU A 171 -8.77 -30.92 -27.78
CA GLU A 171 -9.95 -30.97 -26.91
C GLU A 171 -9.92 -29.90 -25.82
N HIS A 172 -8.75 -29.65 -25.23
CA HIS A 172 -8.56 -28.55 -24.28
C HIS A 172 -8.83 -27.20 -24.95
N VAL A 173 -8.36 -27.01 -26.18
CA VAL A 173 -8.60 -25.79 -26.94
C VAL A 173 -10.09 -25.59 -27.26
N ARG A 174 -10.83 -26.65 -27.59
CA ARG A 174 -12.29 -26.57 -27.76
C ARG A 174 -12.99 -26.15 -26.46
N ALA A 175 -12.60 -26.76 -25.33
CA ALA A 175 -13.15 -26.42 -24.03
C ALA A 175 -12.90 -24.94 -23.63
N MET A 176 -11.69 -24.43 -23.89
CA MET A 176 -11.37 -23.01 -23.69
C MET A 176 -12.15 -22.09 -24.65
N ARG A 177 -12.32 -22.51 -25.91
CA ARG A 177 -13.07 -21.75 -26.91
C ARG A 177 -14.53 -21.56 -26.49
N GLU A 178 -15.15 -22.62 -25.98
CA GLU A 178 -16.53 -22.57 -25.45
C GLU A 178 -16.67 -21.53 -24.34
N VAL A 179 -15.71 -21.45 -23.42
CA VAL A 179 -15.68 -20.40 -22.38
C VAL A 179 -15.53 -19.01 -23.01
N ALA A 180 -14.56 -18.85 -23.92
CA ALA A 180 -14.23 -17.55 -24.51
C ALA A 180 -15.38 -16.96 -25.35
N ASP A 181 -16.17 -17.79 -26.03
CA ASP A 181 -17.30 -17.33 -26.85
C ASP A 181 -18.42 -16.64 -26.05
N HIS A 182 -18.54 -16.96 -24.75
CA HIS A 182 -19.59 -16.43 -23.87
C HIS A 182 -19.11 -15.27 -22.97
N HIS A 183 -17.81 -14.98 -22.95
CA HIS A 183 -17.22 -14.00 -22.05
C HIS A 183 -16.64 -12.79 -22.79
N ARG A 184 -16.65 -11.64 -22.12
CA ARG A 184 -15.95 -10.44 -22.60
C ARG A 184 -14.54 -10.39 -22.03
N PRO A 185 -13.53 -9.96 -22.81
CA PRO A 185 -12.18 -9.76 -22.31
C PRO A 185 -12.14 -8.76 -21.15
N ARG A 186 -11.20 -8.97 -20.22
CA ARG A 186 -10.87 -8.01 -19.16
C ARG A 186 -10.62 -6.61 -19.75
N LYS A 187 -11.09 -5.56 -19.08
CA LYS A 187 -10.71 -4.18 -19.41
C LYS A 187 -9.45 -3.79 -18.61
N PRO A 188 -8.31 -3.52 -19.25
CA PRO A 188 -7.11 -3.14 -18.52
C PRO A 188 -7.28 -1.84 -17.73
N ASN A 189 -6.63 -1.76 -16.57
CA ASN A 189 -6.66 -0.57 -15.74
C ASN A 189 -5.64 0.46 -16.26
N LEU A 190 -6.08 1.35 -17.15
CA LEU A 190 -5.24 2.39 -17.74
C LEU A 190 -4.80 3.48 -16.74
N LYS A 191 -5.34 3.49 -15.50
CA LYS A 191 -5.01 4.46 -14.44
C LYS A 191 -4.04 3.91 -13.39
N SER A 192 -3.37 2.79 -13.66
CA SER A 192 -2.39 2.22 -12.72
C SER A 192 -1.15 3.12 -12.61
N VAL A 193 -1.16 4.04 -11.65
CA VAL A 193 0.01 4.89 -11.31
C VAL A 193 1.18 4.00 -10.85
N ARG A 194 2.37 4.23 -11.40
CA ARG A 194 3.53 3.32 -11.28
C ARG A 194 4.45 3.68 -10.11
N ARG A 195 3.87 3.98 -8.94
CA ARG A 195 4.58 4.30 -7.68
C ARG A 195 5.20 3.07 -7.04
N ALA A 196 6.22 2.51 -7.68
CA ALA A 196 6.94 1.37 -7.16
C ALA A 196 8.36 1.29 -7.70
N LEU A 197 9.24 0.71 -6.88
CA LEU A 197 10.52 0.15 -7.29
C LEU A 197 10.45 -1.37 -7.21
N ALA A 198 11.43 -2.08 -7.76
CA ALA A 198 11.47 -3.54 -7.66
C ALA A 198 12.90 -4.07 -7.59
N GLY A 199 13.14 -4.98 -6.65
CA GLY A 199 14.24 -5.92 -6.69
C GLY A 199 13.73 -7.27 -7.19
N ASN A 200 13.96 -8.31 -6.39
CA ASN A 200 13.27 -9.60 -6.59
C ASN A 200 11.82 -9.53 -6.11
N GLU A 201 11.57 -8.67 -5.12
CA GLU A 201 10.26 -8.37 -4.55
C GLU A 201 9.87 -6.92 -4.92
N PRO A 202 8.57 -6.62 -5.07
CA PRO A 202 8.10 -5.29 -5.37
C PRO A 202 8.20 -4.41 -4.12
N LEU A 203 8.52 -3.14 -4.31
CA LEU A 203 8.43 -2.11 -3.30
C LEU A 203 7.42 -1.06 -3.78
N LYS A 204 6.15 -1.29 -3.47
CA LYS A 204 5.08 -0.32 -3.72
C LYS A 204 5.16 0.80 -2.70
N ILE A 205 5.12 2.05 -3.16
CA ILE A 205 5.28 3.23 -2.31
C ILE A 205 3.92 3.90 -2.13
N ASP A 206 3.22 3.48 -1.07
CA ASP A 206 1.94 4.04 -0.63
C ASP A 206 2.04 4.62 0.79
N GLU A 207 0.95 5.18 1.30
CA GLU A 207 0.93 5.89 2.59
C GLU A 207 1.33 5.01 3.79
N PHE A 208 1.23 3.68 3.68
CA PHE A 208 1.47 2.76 4.80
C PHE A 208 2.96 2.46 5.02
N ILE A 209 3.77 2.51 3.96
CA ILE A 209 5.21 2.24 4.03
C ILE A 209 6.05 3.52 4.15
N ARG A 210 5.43 4.69 4.10
CA ARG A 210 6.15 5.98 4.17
C ARG A 210 6.68 6.26 5.59
N PRO A 211 7.90 6.80 5.70
CA PRO A 211 8.86 7.00 4.61
C PRO A 211 9.57 5.69 4.25
N VAL A 212 9.82 5.48 2.96
CA VAL A 212 10.72 4.44 2.48
C VAL A 212 12.16 4.83 2.80
N PHE A 213 12.80 4.09 3.70
CA PHE A 213 14.22 4.29 3.99
C PHE A 213 15.15 3.77 2.89
N VAL A 214 16.01 4.67 2.40
CA VAL A 214 17.09 4.40 1.45
C VAL A 214 18.42 4.44 2.21
N GLY A 215 19.16 3.33 2.23
CA GLY A 215 20.40 3.21 3.00
C GLY A 215 21.58 3.97 2.37
N GLU A 216 22.14 4.96 3.07
CA GLU A 216 23.17 5.88 2.55
C GLU A 216 24.64 5.37 2.62
N ARG A 217 24.91 4.27 3.33
CA ARG A 217 26.30 3.90 3.72
C ARG A 217 27.11 3.23 2.62
N THR A 218 26.49 2.82 1.53
CA THR A 218 27.10 2.25 0.32
C THR A 218 27.56 3.36 -0.64
N ASN A 219 28.17 4.40 -0.06
CA ASN A 219 28.55 5.63 -0.72
C ASN A 219 30.01 5.97 -0.39
N VAL A 220 30.86 6.10 -1.41
CA VAL A 220 32.30 6.40 -1.24
C VAL A 220 32.53 7.79 -0.63
N ILE A 221 31.67 8.76 -0.91
CA ILE A 221 31.77 10.13 -0.39
C ILE A 221 31.32 10.17 1.09
N GLY A 222 30.21 9.50 1.41
CA GLY A 222 29.59 9.55 2.74
C GLY A 222 30.13 8.56 3.77
N SER A 223 30.74 7.45 3.36
CA SER A 223 31.09 6.33 4.25
C SER A 223 32.58 5.98 4.19
N ARG A 224 33.33 6.36 5.23
CA ARG A 224 34.76 6.05 5.36
C ARG A 224 35.07 4.55 5.27
N LYS A 225 34.21 3.71 5.87
CA LYS A 225 34.35 2.25 5.82
C LYS A 225 34.17 1.74 4.39
N PHE A 226 33.14 2.20 3.69
CA PHE A 226 32.88 1.78 2.32
C PHE A 226 34.00 2.25 1.38
N LYS A 227 34.39 3.53 1.45
CA LYS A 227 35.52 4.09 0.70
C LYS A 227 36.78 3.22 0.81
N ARG A 228 37.19 2.90 2.05
CA ARG A 228 38.35 2.05 2.31
C ARG A 228 38.23 0.68 1.63
N LEU A 229 37.07 0.02 1.71
CA LEU A 229 36.86 -1.29 1.11
C LEU A 229 36.91 -1.23 -0.43
N ILE A 230 36.41 -0.16 -1.04
CA ILE A 230 36.52 0.06 -2.50
C ILE A 230 37.99 0.26 -2.89
N GLU A 231 38.72 1.10 -2.17
CA GLU A 231 40.14 1.37 -2.43
C GLU A 231 40.99 0.10 -2.30
N GLU A 232 40.71 -0.74 -1.30
CA GLU A 232 41.35 -2.04 -1.06
C GLU A 232 40.84 -3.16 -1.99
N ASN A 233 39.94 -2.88 -2.93
CA ASN A 233 39.28 -3.84 -3.84
C ASN A 233 38.54 -4.99 -3.11
N GLN A 234 38.08 -4.76 -1.88
CA GLN A 234 37.32 -5.71 -1.07
C GLN A 234 35.81 -5.63 -1.37
N PHE A 235 35.43 -5.86 -2.62
CA PHE A 235 34.06 -5.63 -3.10
C PHE A 235 32.99 -6.52 -2.42
N ASP A 236 33.32 -7.76 -2.10
CA ASP A 236 32.40 -8.65 -1.35
C ASP A 236 32.09 -8.14 0.06
N LEU A 237 33.09 -7.54 0.73
CA LEU A 237 32.94 -6.90 2.04
C LEU A 237 32.25 -5.54 1.93
N ALA A 238 32.46 -4.81 0.83
CA ALA A 238 31.71 -3.59 0.55
C ALA A 238 30.21 -3.90 0.36
N ALA A 239 29.87 -4.99 -0.33
CA ALA A 239 28.49 -5.46 -0.48
C ALA A 239 27.84 -5.90 0.84
N GLU A 240 28.62 -6.38 1.83
CA GLU A 240 28.10 -6.65 3.18
C GLU A 240 27.54 -5.39 3.85
N ILE A 241 28.09 -4.21 3.57
CA ILE A 241 27.54 -2.94 4.12
C ILE A 241 26.11 -2.73 3.59
N GLY A 242 25.84 -3.05 2.33
CA GLY A 242 24.49 -3.00 1.78
C GLY A 242 23.54 -3.98 2.47
N ARG A 243 23.98 -5.23 2.66
CA ARG A 243 23.20 -6.26 3.38
C ARG A 243 22.91 -5.85 4.83
N ASP A 244 23.90 -5.30 5.52
CA ASP A 244 23.78 -4.82 6.90
C ASP A 244 22.77 -3.67 7.02
N GLN A 245 22.67 -2.79 6.01
CA GLN A 245 21.66 -1.73 6.00
C GLN A 245 20.25 -2.29 5.83
N VAL A 246 20.06 -3.27 4.94
CA VAL A 246 18.77 -3.93 4.73
C VAL A 246 18.31 -4.67 6.00
N MET A 247 19.23 -5.37 6.67
CA MET A 247 18.95 -5.99 7.97
C MET A 247 18.56 -4.98 9.06
N LYS A 248 18.91 -3.70 8.88
CA LYS A 248 18.59 -2.60 9.79
C LYS A 248 17.50 -1.69 9.23
N GLY A 249 16.58 -2.22 8.43
CA GLY A 249 15.38 -1.51 8.00
C GLY A 249 15.52 -0.67 6.73
N ALA A 250 16.62 -0.77 5.97
CA ALA A 250 16.69 -0.14 4.65
C ALA A 250 15.83 -0.90 3.63
N HIS A 251 14.91 -0.19 2.98
CA HIS A 251 14.02 -0.72 1.94
C HIS A 251 14.60 -0.59 0.53
N VAL A 252 15.59 0.30 0.35
CA VAL A 252 16.34 0.52 -0.89
C VAL A 252 17.81 0.73 -0.52
N VAL A 253 18.73 0.27 -1.36
CA VAL A 253 20.17 0.53 -1.18
C VAL A 253 20.63 1.58 -2.17
N ASP A 254 21.13 2.71 -1.68
CA ASP A 254 21.79 3.74 -2.49
C ASP A 254 23.25 3.36 -2.73
N LEU A 255 23.65 3.17 -4.00
CA LEU A 255 25.00 2.73 -4.36
C LEU A 255 25.71 3.84 -5.12
N CYS A 256 26.78 4.37 -4.52
CA CYS A 256 27.65 5.39 -5.10
C CYS A 256 29.13 4.99 -4.96
N THR A 257 29.80 4.81 -6.09
CA THR A 257 31.25 4.51 -6.14
C THR A 257 32.06 5.66 -6.73
N ALA A 258 31.49 6.86 -6.86
CA ALA A 258 32.14 8.03 -7.40
C ALA A 258 33.43 8.35 -6.62
N ASN A 259 34.57 8.22 -7.31
CA ASN A 259 35.89 8.50 -6.78
C ASN A 259 36.77 9.05 -7.92
N PRO A 260 37.23 10.32 -7.85
CA PRO A 260 38.06 10.93 -8.89
C PRO A 260 39.37 10.18 -9.17
N ASP A 261 39.88 9.44 -8.18
CA ASP A 261 41.15 8.73 -8.27
C ASP A 261 41.02 7.31 -8.85
N ARG A 262 39.80 6.89 -9.24
CA ARG A 262 39.50 5.51 -9.66
C ARG A 262 38.52 5.45 -10.83
N GLU A 263 38.46 4.28 -11.46
CA GLU A 263 37.52 3.99 -12.54
C GLU A 263 36.15 3.59 -11.94
N GLU A 264 35.23 4.54 -11.85
CA GLU A 264 33.92 4.35 -11.22
C GLU A 264 33.14 3.17 -11.82
N LEU A 265 33.09 3.05 -13.15
CA LEU A 265 32.39 1.97 -13.84
C LEU A 265 32.85 0.57 -13.40
N ARG A 266 34.17 0.39 -13.26
CA ARG A 266 34.75 -0.88 -12.82
C ARG A 266 34.33 -1.19 -11.39
N ASP A 267 34.50 -0.22 -10.49
CA ASP A 267 34.22 -0.40 -9.07
C ASP A 267 32.72 -0.61 -8.82
N PHE A 268 31.86 0.17 -9.49
CA PHE A 268 30.40 0.06 -9.39
C PHE A 268 29.94 -1.36 -9.74
N LEU A 269 30.35 -1.88 -10.90
CA LEU A 269 29.96 -3.23 -11.34
C LEU A 269 30.57 -4.33 -10.46
N ALA A 270 31.76 -4.11 -9.91
CA ALA A 270 32.41 -5.05 -9.02
C ALA A 270 31.69 -5.18 -7.67
N VAL A 271 31.08 -4.10 -7.16
CA VAL A 271 30.25 -4.11 -5.95
C VAL A 271 28.82 -4.55 -6.22
N LEU A 272 28.23 -4.09 -7.33
CA LEU A 272 26.82 -4.35 -7.66
C LEU A 272 26.51 -5.85 -7.73
N LYS A 273 27.39 -6.65 -8.33
CA LYS A 273 27.18 -8.10 -8.48
C LYS A 273 27.09 -8.86 -7.15
N PRO A 274 28.06 -8.75 -6.23
CA PRO A 274 27.92 -9.37 -4.92
C PRO A 274 26.79 -8.74 -4.10
N LEU A 275 26.48 -7.45 -4.26
CA LEU A 275 25.34 -6.81 -3.61
C LEU A 275 24.01 -7.46 -4.01
N LEU A 276 23.74 -7.59 -5.32
CA LEU A 276 22.50 -8.19 -5.84
C LEU A 276 22.31 -9.66 -5.43
N ARG A 277 23.38 -10.37 -5.07
CA ARG A 277 23.30 -11.74 -4.51
C ARG A 277 22.93 -11.75 -3.03
N LYS A 278 23.16 -10.65 -2.32
CA LYS A 278 23.03 -10.52 -0.86
C LYS A 278 21.74 -9.83 -0.44
N VAL A 279 21.17 -8.98 -1.29
CA VAL A 279 19.94 -8.23 -0.99
C VAL A 279 18.85 -8.50 -2.02
N ARG A 280 17.60 -8.49 -1.57
CA ARG A 280 16.41 -8.64 -2.42
C ARG A 280 15.74 -7.31 -2.78
N VAL A 281 16.11 -6.24 -2.07
CA VAL A 281 15.53 -4.90 -2.19
C VAL A 281 16.00 -4.19 -3.47
N PRO A 282 15.26 -3.17 -3.95
CA PRO A 282 15.70 -2.34 -5.08
C PRO A 282 17.01 -1.60 -4.80
N VAL A 283 17.71 -1.24 -5.89
CA VAL A 283 18.93 -0.43 -5.86
C VAL A 283 18.64 0.96 -6.44
N MET A 284 19.12 1.98 -5.75
CA MET A 284 19.20 3.35 -6.26
C MET A 284 20.63 3.57 -6.78
N ILE A 285 20.74 3.88 -8.07
CA ILE A 285 22.00 4.06 -8.79
C ILE A 285 22.40 5.52 -8.61
N ASP A 286 23.34 5.80 -7.71
CA ASP A 286 23.81 7.17 -7.41
C ASP A 286 25.12 7.45 -8.15
N THR A 287 25.01 8.14 -9.28
CA THR A 287 26.15 8.52 -10.12
C THR A 287 25.81 9.61 -11.14
N THR A 288 26.81 10.44 -11.46
CA THR A 288 26.73 11.39 -12.56
C THR A 288 27.12 10.78 -13.91
N ASP A 289 27.75 9.61 -13.95
CA ASP A 289 28.22 8.99 -15.19
C ASP A 289 27.14 8.11 -15.87
N SER A 290 26.71 8.54 -17.06
CA SER A 290 25.74 7.80 -17.89
C SER A 290 26.19 6.38 -18.29
N GLN A 291 27.49 6.12 -18.40
CA GLN A 291 28.02 4.79 -18.71
C GLN A 291 27.82 3.84 -17.53
N VAL A 292 27.99 4.33 -16.31
CA VAL A 292 27.72 3.60 -15.08
C VAL A 292 26.23 3.30 -14.97
N VAL A 293 25.37 4.28 -15.24
CA VAL A 293 23.91 4.10 -15.26
C VAL A 293 23.49 2.99 -16.23
N GLU A 294 23.92 3.06 -17.49
CA GLU A 294 23.56 2.04 -18.48
C GLU A 294 24.09 0.66 -18.08
N ALA A 295 25.35 0.57 -17.63
CA ALA A 295 25.94 -0.69 -17.24
C ALA A 295 25.25 -1.30 -16.01
N ALA A 296 24.84 -0.48 -15.03
CA ALA A 296 24.08 -0.92 -13.87
C ALA A 296 22.70 -1.46 -14.28
N LEU A 297 21.96 -0.72 -15.11
CA LEU A 297 20.63 -1.12 -15.59
C LEU A 297 20.64 -2.42 -16.40
N ARG A 298 21.74 -2.72 -17.11
CA ARG A 298 21.95 -4.01 -17.79
C ARG A 298 22.17 -5.18 -16.83
N ASN A 299 22.57 -4.94 -15.58
CA ASN A 299 22.84 -5.97 -14.57
C ASN A 299 21.74 -6.07 -13.50
N ILE A 300 20.82 -5.10 -13.41
CA ILE A 300 19.72 -5.10 -12.45
C ILE A 300 18.46 -5.68 -13.11
N GLY A 301 17.96 -6.80 -12.55
CA GLY A 301 16.74 -7.46 -13.02
C GLY A 301 15.47 -6.65 -12.77
N GLY A 302 15.35 -6.00 -11.61
CA GLY A 302 14.16 -5.23 -11.23
C GLY A 302 14.12 -3.77 -11.72
N LYS A 303 13.21 -2.98 -11.14
CA LYS A 303 13.02 -1.54 -11.38
C LYS A 303 13.86 -0.74 -10.38
N ALA A 304 14.98 -0.21 -10.87
CA ALA A 304 15.89 0.66 -10.13
C ALA A 304 15.41 2.12 -10.14
N ALA A 305 15.98 2.94 -9.25
CA ALA A 305 15.90 4.40 -9.33
C ALA A 305 17.25 4.96 -9.79
N ILE A 306 17.25 5.95 -10.68
CA ILE A 306 18.46 6.68 -11.11
C ILE A 306 18.56 7.96 -10.29
N ASN A 307 19.61 8.08 -9.49
CA ASN A 307 19.93 9.24 -8.66
C ASN A 307 21.16 9.96 -9.24
N SER A 308 21.04 11.12 -9.86
CA SER A 308 19.82 11.87 -10.19
C SER A 308 19.94 12.54 -11.57
N VAL A 309 18.87 13.18 -12.00
CA VAL A 309 18.82 14.13 -13.13
C VAL A 309 18.41 15.50 -12.61
N ASN A 310 18.76 16.55 -13.35
CA ASN A 310 18.43 17.94 -13.03
C ASN A 310 18.55 18.82 -14.27
N PHE A 311 18.34 20.12 -14.11
CA PHE A 311 18.53 21.15 -15.13
C PHE A 311 19.82 21.95 -14.91
N GLU A 312 20.92 21.39 -14.40
CA GLU A 312 22.15 22.19 -14.19
C GLU A 312 22.84 22.58 -15.52
N GLU A 313 22.74 21.71 -16.54
CA GLU A 313 23.34 21.91 -17.88
C GLU A 313 22.31 21.94 -19.01
N GLY A 314 21.12 22.42 -18.73
CA GLY A 314 19.98 22.40 -19.64
C GLY A 314 19.23 21.08 -19.52
N GLU A 315 18.65 20.67 -20.64
CA GLU A 315 18.04 19.35 -20.77
C GLU A 315 19.04 18.27 -21.20
N LYS A 316 20.34 18.60 -21.35
CA LYS A 316 21.38 17.67 -21.87
C LYS A 316 21.44 16.36 -21.09
N ARG A 317 21.43 16.45 -19.75
CA ARG A 317 21.45 15.25 -18.89
C ARG A 317 20.18 14.42 -19.06
N LEU A 318 19.02 15.06 -19.19
CA LEU A 318 17.75 14.37 -19.43
C LEU A 318 17.76 13.66 -20.79
N GLU A 319 18.33 14.27 -21.83
CA GLU A 319 18.44 13.69 -23.17
C GLU A 319 19.25 12.38 -23.21
N ILE A 320 20.16 12.19 -22.25
CA ILE A 320 20.95 10.96 -22.11
C ILE A 320 20.24 9.97 -21.19
N ILE A 321 19.76 10.42 -20.02
CA ILE A 321 19.24 9.53 -18.97
C ILE A 321 17.80 9.09 -19.21
N CYS A 322 16.92 9.96 -19.71
CA CYS A 322 15.51 9.61 -19.93
C CYS A 322 15.34 8.44 -20.91
N PRO A 323 16.03 8.39 -22.06
CA PRO A 323 15.99 7.23 -22.93
C PRO A 323 16.47 5.93 -22.25
N LEU A 324 17.52 6.00 -21.41
CA LEU A 324 18.01 4.84 -20.67
C LEU A 324 16.96 4.35 -19.66
N ALA A 325 16.38 5.26 -18.88
CA ALA A 325 15.34 4.95 -17.91
C ALA A 325 14.13 4.26 -18.57
N GLN A 326 13.65 4.78 -19.71
CA GLN A 326 12.54 4.16 -20.45
C GLN A 326 12.93 2.81 -21.05
N LYS A 327 14.14 2.72 -21.62
CA LYS A 327 14.67 1.49 -22.24
C LYS A 327 14.79 0.35 -21.24
N TYR A 328 15.21 0.60 -20.00
CA TYR A 328 15.45 -0.44 -19.01
C TYR A 328 14.39 -0.55 -17.89
N GLY A 329 13.41 0.36 -17.87
CA GLY A 329 12.34 0.40 -16.87
C GLY A 329 12.83 0.88 -15.50
N ALA A 330 13.25 2.14 -15.41
CA ALA A 330 13.76 2.77 -14.18
C ALA A 330 13.00 4.06 -13.83
N SER A 331 12.87 4.33 -12.53
CA SER A 331 12.40 5.63 -12.04
C SER A 331 13.55 6.65 -12.03
N VAL A 332 13.22 7.94 -12.05
CA VAL A 332 14.22 9.02 -12.05
C VAL A 332 14.04 9.93 -10.83
N VAL A 333 15.15 10.15 -10.11
CA VAL A 333 15.22 11.19 -9.08
C VAL A 333 15.56 12.51 -9.76
N PHE A 334 14.70 13.51 -9.59
CA PHE A 334 14.90 14.85 -10.11
C PHE A 334 15.28 15.81 -8.99
N GLY A 335 16.55 16.20 -8.94
CA GLY A 335 17.02 17.24 -8.03
C GLY A 335 16.54 18.61 -8.47
N LEU A 336 15.97 19.40 -7.56
CA LEU A 336 15.46 20.75 -7.87
C LEU A 336 16.61 21.77 -8.07
N ILE A 337 17.37 21.57 -9.14
CA ILE A 337 18.51 22.37 -9.58
C ILE A 337 18.22 22.79 -11.03
N ASP A 338 18.46 24.06 -11.37
CA ASP A 338 18.35 24.58 -12.73
C ASP A 338 19.56 25.43 -13.17
N GLU A 339 19.47 25.95 -14.39
CA GLU A 339 20.54 26.66 -15.12
C GLU A 339 20.96 28.00 -14.49
N ASP A 340 20.20 28.46 -13.48
CA ASP A 340 20.39 29.76 -12.88
C ASP A 340 21.80 29.85 -12.29
N LYS A 341 22.65 30.73 -12.83
CA LYS A 341 24.05 30.81 -12.42
C LYS A 341 24.25 31.44 -11.04
N GLU A 342 23.25 32.17 -10.53
CA GLU A 342 23.31 32.80 -9.21
C GLU A 342 22.68 31.91 -8.15
N ALA A 343 21.51 31.33 -8.44
CA ALA A 343 20.80 30.47 -7.49
C ALA A 343 21.21 29.00 -7.61
N GLY A 344 21.28 28.46 -8.84
CA GLY A 344 21.58 27.07 -9.19
C GLY A 344 20.64 26.06 -8.53
N MET A 345 20.88 25.80 -7.25
CA MET A 345 20.04 24.97 -6.40
C MET A 345 18.84 25.77 -5.87
N ALA A 346 17.64 25.18 -5.94
CA ALA A 346 16.44 25.84 -5.45
C ALA A 346 16.38 25.86 -3.91
N VAL A 347 16.72 27.00 -3.31
CA VAL A 347 16.71 27.19 -1.84
C VAL A 347 15.33 27.61 -1.31
N THR A 348 14.66 28.57 -1.95
CA THR A 348 13.36 29.09 -1.50
C THR A 348 12.19 28.22 -1.96
N LEU A 349 11.07 28.28 -1.24
CA LEU A 349 9.85 27.53 -1.60
C LEU A 349 9.39 27.85 -3.03
N GLU A 350 9.34 29.12 -3.39
CA GLU A 350 8.93 29.57 -4.73
C GLU A 350 9.82 28.96 -5.82
N ARG A 351 11.15 28.98 -5.64
CA ARG A 351 12.08 28.40 -6.60
C ARG A 351 11.94 26.88 -6.67
N LYS A 352 11.80 26.19 -5.54
CA LYS A 352 11.58 24.73 -5.52
C LYS A 352 10.34 24.38 -6.35
N LEU A 353 9.23 25.08 -6.14
CA LEU A 353 7.99 24.83 -6.87
C LEU A 353 8.07 25.17 -8.36
N ALA A 354 8.76 26.26 -8.72
CA ALA A 354 8.98 26.63 -10.12
C ALA A 354 9.81 25.57 -10.88
N VAL A 355 10.88 25.07 -10.26
CA VAL A 355 11.72 24.02 -10.86
C VAL A 355 10.94 22.69 -10.93
N ALA A 356 10.21 22.32 -9.88
CA ALA A 356 9.39 21.11 -9.85
C ALA A 356 8.32 21.12 -10.95
N GLU A 357 7.65 22.26 -11.17
CA GLU A 357 6.65 22.41 -12.23
C GLU A 357 7.25 22.26 -13.63
N ARG A 358 8.40 22.91 -13.88
CA ARG A 358 9.14 22.75 -15.15
C ARG A 358 9.54 21.29 -15.36
N ALA A 359 10.10 20.66 -14.33
CA ALA A 359 10.58 19.29 -14.38
C ALA A 359 9.44 18.29 -14.63
N PHE A 360 8.32 18.42 -13.90
CA PHE A 360 7.13 17.59 -14.09
C PHE A 360 6.67 17.66 -15.55
N ARG A 361 6.44 18.88 -16.07
CA ARG A 361 5.97 19.08 -17.44
C ARG A 361 6.94 18.51 -18.48
N THR A 362 8.25 18.68 -18.29
CA THR A 362 9.26 18.14 -19.22
C THR A 362 9.25 16.61 -19.19
N LEU A 363 9.27 15.98 -18.01
CA LEU A 363 9.29 14.52 -17.89
C LEU A 363 7.99 13.87 -18.40
N THR A 364 6.82 14.44 -18.09
CA THR A 364 5.53 13.88 -18.54
C THR A 364 5.26 14.17 -20.01
N ASN A 365 5.45 15.41 -20.48
CA ASN A 365 4.97 15.79 -21.82
C ASN A 365 6.01 15.50 -22.91
N LYS A 366 7.30 15.75 -22.65
CA LYS A 366 8.37 15.52 -23.65
C LYS A 366 8.83 14.06 -23.61
N TRP A 367 8.98 13.50 -22.41
CA TRP A 367 9.52 12.15 -22.23
C TRP A 367 8.47 11.10 -21.89
N ASN A 368 7.18 11.43 -21.74
CA ASN A 368 6.10 10.47 -21.50
C ASN A 368 6.34 9.55 -20.27
N PHE A 369 6.93 10.10 -19.21
CA PHE A 369 7.01 9.40 -17.93
C PHE A 369 5.63 9.33 -17.27
N ASP A 370 5.35 8.19 -16.64
CA ASP A 370 4.27 8.11 -15.66
C ASP A 370 4.65 8.98 -14.43
N PRO A 371 3.74 9.81 -13.90
CA PRO A 371 4.02 10.62 -12.71
C PRO A 371 4.60 9.83 -11.54
N GLY A 372 4.18 8.57 -11.33
CA GLY A 372 4.68 7.70 -10.26
C GLY A 372 6.12 7.21 -10.45
N GLU A 373 6.75 7.50 -11.60
CA GLU A 373 8.15 7.20 -11.89
C GLU A 373 9.07 8.41 -11.67
N ILE A 374 8.48 9.57 -11.34
CA ILE A 374 9.18 10.82 -11.03
C ILE A 374 9.31 10.93 -9.51
N ILE A 375 10.55 11.04 -9.03
CA ILE A 375 10.88 11.22 -7.61
C ILE A 375 11.52 12.60 -7.46
N PHE A 376 10.84 13.58 -6.88
CA PHE A 376 11.41 14.91 -6.64
C PHE A 376 12.32 14.91 -5.41
N ASP A 377 13.54 15.42 -5.57
CA ASP A 377 14.42 15.77 -4.46
C ASP A 377 14.41 17.29 -4.27
N PRO A 378 13.64 17.81 -3.28
CA PRO A 378 13.56 19.23 -3.02
C PRO A 378 14.82 19.80 -2.39
N LEU A 379 15.89 19.01 -2.22
CA LEU A 379 17.20 19.38 -1.69
C LEU A 379 17.18 19.75 -0.20
N THR A 380 18.20 19.27 0.49
CA THR A 380 18.48 19.61 1.88
C THR A 380 19.77 20.41 1.97
N PHE A 381 19.71 21.53 2.68
CA PHE A 381 20.84 22.42 2.91
C PHE A 381 21.30 22.38 4.37
N PRO A 382 22.60 22.61 4.66
CA PRO A 382 23.10 22.64 6.03
C PRO A 382 22.43 23.75 6.86
N ALA A 383 21.81 23.39 7.98
CA ALA A 383 21.22 24.34 8.92
C ALA A 383 22.24 24.91 9.92
N GLY A 384 23.35 24.19 10.14
CA GLY A 384 24.34 24.50 11.18
C GLY A 384 25.52 25.40 10.77
N THR A 385 25.55 25.92 9.53
CA THR A 385 26.71 26.67 9.02
C THR A 385 26.68 28.16 9.35
N GLY A 386 25.50 28.71 9.68
CA GLY A 386 25.31 30.15 9.87
C GLY A 386 25.38 30.97 8.58
N ASP A 387 25.32 30.31 7.41
CA ASP A 387 25.26 30.97 6.11
C ASP A 387 23.88 31.61 5.92
N PRO A 388 23.78 32.96 5.77
CA PRO A 388 22.51 33.64 5.56
C PRO A 388 21.73 33.14 4.33
N ASN A 389 22.43 32.59 3.33
CA ASN A 389 21.77 32.06 2.12
C ASN A 389 20.91 30.84 2.40
N TYR A 390 21.17 30.10 3.49
CA TYR A 390 20.39 28.92 3.89
C TYR A 390 19.39 29.20 5.01
N PHE A 391 19.21 30.46 5.41
CA PHE A 391 18.19 30.83 6.40
C PHE A 391 16.79 30.52 5.86
N GLY A 392 16.02 29.75 6.63
CA GLY A 392 14.69 29.29 6.22
C GLY A 392 14.70 28.16 5.17
N ALA A 393 15.86 27.67 4.73
CA ALA A 393 15.94 26.61 3.72
C ALA A 393 15.28 25.30 4.19
N ALA A 394 15.47 24.92 5.46
CA ALA A 394 14.83 23.72 6.03
C ALA A 394 13.29 23.84 6.00
N ARG A 395 12.74 25.01 6.36
CA ARG A 395 11.30 25.28 6.25
C ARG A 395 10.83 25.20 4.79
N ALA A 396 11.55 25.83 3.88
CA ALA A 396 11.23 25.80 2.46
C ALA A 396 11.24 24.37 1.89
N THR A 397 12.13 23.50 2.35
CA THR A 397 12.15 22.07 1.95
C THR A 397 10.93 21.32 2.49
N VAL A 398 10.59 21.47 3.78
CA VAL A 398 9.38 20.84 4.37
C VAL A 398 8.11 21.31 3.66
N ASP A 399 7.97 22.63 3.45
CA ASP A 399 6.81 23.20 2.78
C ASP A 399 6.73 22.76 1.31
N ALA A 400 7.87 22.63 0.62
CA ALA A 400 7.92 22.15 -0.76
C ALA A 400 7.47 20.70 -0.89
N ILE A 401 7.82 19.82 0.06
CA ILE A 401 7.31 18.43 0.09
C ILE A 401 5.79 18.43 0.10
N GLY A 402 5.18 19.18 1.02
CA GLY A 402 3.73 19.27 1.14
C GLY A 402 3.05 19.88 -0.09
N GLU A 403 3.63 20.90 -0.70
CA GLU A 403 3.10 21.54 -1.90
C GLU A 403 3.27 20.69 -3.17
N ILE A 404 4.39 19.99 -3.32
CA ILE A 404 4.61 19.02 -4.41
C ILE A 404 3.58 17.89 -4.30
N HIS A 405 3.35 17.36 -3.10
CA HIS A 405 2.37 16.30 -2.88
C HIS A 405 0.94 16.75 -3.23
N LYS A 406 0.58 18.01 -2.95
CA LYS A 406 -0.73 18.57 -3.33
C LYS A 406 -0.87 18.77 -4.85
N ARG A 407 0.17 19.26 -5.52
CA ARG A 407 0.14 19.59 -6.95
C ARG A 407 0.27 18.34 -7.85
N TYR A 408 1.10 17.39 -7.42
CA TYR A 408 1.46 16.19 -8.16
C TYR A 408 1.29 14.96 -7.25
N PRO A 409 0.03 14.59 -6.90
CA PRO A 409 -0.25 13.55 -5.89
C PRO A 409 0.30 12.17 -6.26
N ASP A 410 0.50 11.92 -7.55
CA ASP A 410 1.04 10.68 -8.08
C ASP A 410 2.57 10.63 -8.10
N ALA A 411 3.25 11.78 -8.08
CA ALA A 411 4.70 11.85 -7.99
C ALA A 411 5.19 11.53 -6.58
N LEU A 412 6.46 11.11 -6.49
CA LEU A 412 7.11 10.78 -5.24
C LEU A 412 8.06 11.90 -4.81
N THR A 413 8.40 11.95 -3.53
CA THR A 413 9.40 12.84 -2.94
C THR A 413 10.49 12.04 -2.23
N LEU A 414 11.75 12.44 -2.39
CA LEU A 414 12.93 11.83 -1.77
C LEU A 414 13.77 12.92 -1.12
N LEU A 415 14.37 12.66 0.03
CA LEU A 415 15.27 13.63 0.64
C LEU A 415 16.50 13.00 1.30
N GLY A 416 17.67 13.56 1.02
CA GLY A 416 18.90 13.29 1.78
C GLY A 416 18.90 13.99 3.13
N ILE A 417 18.55 13.27 4.20
CA ILE A 417 18.36 13.86 5.55
C ILE A 417 19.70 14.31 6.15
N SER A 418 20.75 13.51 6.00
CA SER A 418 22.04 13.71 6.66
C SER A 418 22.73 15.04 6.31
N ASN A 419 22.28 15.70 5.24
CA ASN A 419 22.81 16.99 4.79
C ASN A 419 22.44 18.15 5.72
N VAL A 420 21.29 18.07 6.42
CA VAL A 420 20.79 19.18 7.26
C VAL A 420 21.71 19.47 8.44
N SER A 421 22.42 18.44 8.92
CA SER A 421 23.26 18.49 10.12
C SER A 421 24.75 18.64 9.83
N PHE A 422 25.16 18.91 8.59
CA PHE A 422 26.56 19.19 8.28
C PHE A 422 27.07 20.40 9.08
N GLY A 423 28.28 20.28 9.62
CA GLY A 423 28.91 21.31 10.45
C GLY A 423 28.57 21.25 11.94
N LEU A 424 27.65 20.38 12.38
CA LEU A 424 27.25 20.25 13.78
C LEU A 424 27.98 19.10 14.53
N PRO A 425 28.04 19.15 15.88
CA PRO A 425 28.63 18.08 16.70
C PRO A 425 27.93 16.72 16.49
N ALA A 426 28.72 15.64 16.46
CA ALA A 426 28.23 14.29 16.12
C ALA A 426 26.99 13.84 16.94
N GLY A 427 26.98 14.07 18.26
CA GLY A 427 25.85 13.70 19.13
C GLY A 427 24.55 14.46 18.84
N GLY A 428 24.67 15.70 18.34
CA GLY A 428 23.53 16.54 17.95
C GLY A 428 23.03 16.25 16.53
N ARG A 429 23.90 15.75 15.64
CA ARG A 429 23.51 15.45 14.24
C ARG A 429 22.35 14.47 14.17
N GLU A 430 22.40 13.40 14.95
CA GLU A 430 21.35 12.37 14.97
C GLU A 430 20.01 12.95 15.46
N ALA A 431 20.02 13.76 16.51
CA ALA A 431 18.80 14.40 17.02
C ALA A 431 18.21 15.39 16.01
N LEU A 432 19.06 16.24 15.40
CA LEU A 432 18.61 17.21 14.39
C LEU A 432 18.09 16.53 13.12
N ASN A 433 18.76 15.46 12.66
CA ASN A 433 18.29 14.64 11.55
C ASN A 433 16.90 14.03 11.85
N SER A 434 16.69 13.50 13.07
CA SER A 434 15.42 12.90 13.48
C SER A 434 14.27 13.91 13.57
N VAL A 435 14.52 15.12 14.11
CA VAL A 435 13.51 16.19 14.14
C VAL A 435 13.16 16.65 12.73
N PHE A 436 14.17 16.89 11.88
CA PHE A 436 13.93 17.30 10.50
C PHE A 436 13.19 16.23 9.67
N LEU A 437 13.58 14.96 9.83
CA LEU A 437 12.89 13.83 9.20
C LEU A 437 11.42 13.75 9.66
N TYR A 438 11.15 13.92 10.95
CA TYR A 438 9.78 13.95 11.47
C TYR A 438 8.93 15.03 10.79
N ASP A 439 9.44 16.26 10.70
CA ASP A 439 8.72 17.36 10.04
C ASP A 439 8.48 17.09 8.54
N CYS A 440 9.46 16.51 7.84
CA CYS A 440 9.30 16.09 6.45
C CYS A 440 8.25 14.98 6.27
N ILE A 441 8.20 13.99 7.18
CA ILE A 441 7.18 12.92 7.15
C ILE A 441 5.79 13.53 7.34
N GLN A 442 5.62 14.46 8.29
CA GLN A 442 4.35 15.15 8.51
C GLN A 442 3.90 15.96 7.28
N ALA A 443 4.86 16.46 6.49
CA ALA A 443 4.59 17.13 5.23
C ALA A 443 4.27 16.17 4.06
N GLY A 444 4.46 14.85 4.23
CA GLY A 444 4.14 13.82 3.25
C GLY A 444 5.32 13.20 2.52
N LEU A 445 6.56 13.29 3.07
CA LEU A 445 7.76 12.72 2.46
C LEU A 445 7.60 11.22 2.14
N ASP A 446 7.85 10.83 0.88
CA ASP A 446 7.70 9.44 0.44
C ASP A 446 8.94 8.58 0.77
N MET A 447 10.13 9.14 0.58
CA MET A 447 11.40 8.41 0.68
C MET A 447 12.47 9.25 1.38
N ALA A 448 13.36 8.61 2.15
CA ALA A 448 14.44 9.31 2.85
C ALA A 448 15.78 8.56 2.71
N ILE A 449 16.81 9.24 2.21
CA ILE A 449 18.20 8.74 2.25
C ILE A 449 18.77 9.01 3.63
N VAL A 450 19.09 7.93 4.35
CA VAL A 450 19.42 7.95 5.77
C VAL A 450 20.43 6.86 6.13
N ASN A 451 21.20 7.10 7.18
CA ASN A 451 21.89 6.02 7.90
C ASN A 451 20.90 5.34 8.84
N THR A 452 20.29 4.24 8.40
CA THR A 452 19.28 3.50 9.17
C THR A 452 19.75 3.07 10.56
N ALA A 453 21.06 2.87 10.75
CA ALA A 453 21.62 2.49 12.06
C ALA A 453 21.79 3.67 13.04
N GLY A 454 21.69 4.92 12.57
CA GLY A 454 21.96 6.13 13.36
C GLY A 454 20.74 7.04 13.55
N ILE A 455 19.56 6.62 13.12
CA ILE A 455 18.33 7.39 13.34
C ILE A 455 17.89 7.21 14.79
N LYS A 456 17.79 8.30 15.53
CA LYS A 456 17.11 8.30 16.83
C LYS A 456 15.60 8.35 16.62
N ARG A 457 14.84 7.59 17.42
CA ARG A 457 13.38 7.72 17.42
C ARG A 457 12.99 9.11 17.91
N TYR A 458 12.13 9.81 17.18
CA TYR A 458 11.69 11.15 17.57
C TYR A 458 11.11 11.17 18.99
N ALA A 459 10.30 10.15 19.33
CA ALA A 459 9.70 9.99 20.66
C ALA A 459 10.71 9.82 21.80
N SER A 460 11.96 9.45 21.50
CA SER A 460 13.03 9.30 22.51
C SER A 460 13.74 10.62 22.82
N LEU A 461 13.49 11.70 22.07
CA LEU A 461 14.14 13.00 22.29
C LEU A 461 13.41 13.76 23.40
N THR A 462 14.19 14.44 24.26
CA THR A 462 13.63 15.32 25.29
C THR A 462 13.03 16.59 24.67
N ALA A 463 12.11 17.23 25.40
CA ALA A 463 11.51 18.49 24.93
C ALA A 463 12.56 19.60 24.71
N GLU A 464 13.65 19.61 25.50
CA GLU A 464 14.76 20.53 25.33
C GLU A 464 15.56 20.24 24.04
N GLU A 465 15.89 18.97 23.78
CA GLU A 465 16.56 18.56 22.54
C GLU A 465 15.74 18.95 21.31
N ILE A 466 14.43 18.68 21.30
CA ILE A 466 13.52 19.04 20.20
C ILE A 466 13.52 20.55 19.99
N ARG A 467 13.36 21.34 21.06
CA ARG A 467 13.35 22.81 20.98
C ARG A 467 14.64 23.37 20.39
N LEU A 468 15.80 22.85 20.82
CA LEU A 468 17.10 23.27 20.30
C LEU A 468 17.26 22.90 18.82
N CYS A 469 16.82 21.71 18.42
CA CYS A 469 16.79 21.29 17.02
C CYS A 469 15.91 22.21 16.16
N GLU A 470 14.67 22.50 16.60
CA GLU A 470 13.75 23.40 15.89
C GLU A 470 14.30 24.82 15.75
N GLN A 471 15.02 25.32 16.76
CA GLN A 471 15.68 26.62 16.70
C GLN A 471 16.77 26.64 15.63
N VAL A 472 17.61 25.60 15.56
CA VAL A 472 18.64 25.49 14.50
C VAL A 472 17.99 25.36 13.12
N LEU A 473 16.95 24.53 12.99
CA LEU A 473 16.29 24.29 11.70
C LEU A 473 15.54 25.53 11.17
N TYR A 474 14.84 26.26 12.03
CA TYR A 474 13.86 27.26 11.58
C TYR A 474 14.18 28.70 11.94
N LYS A 475 15.07 28.95 12.90
CA LYS A 475 15.66 30.29 13.12
C LYS A 475 17.02 30.40 12.45
N GLY A 476 17.87 29.37 12.62
CA GLY A 476 19.20 29.30 11.98
C GLY A 476 20.18 30.40 12.41
N ASP A 477 19.84 31.23 13.39
CA ASP A 477 20.69 32.32 13.84
C ASP A 477 21.90 31.80 14.64
N SER A 478 22.94 32.62 14.72
CA SER A 478 24.20 32.24 15.40
C SER A 478 23.98 31.91 16.88
N ALA A 479 22.97 32.50 17.52
CA ALA A 479 22.63 32.22 18.92
C ALA A 479 22.05 30.81 19.09
N SER A 480 21.14 30.40 18.20
CA SER A 480 20.53 29.06 18.18
C SER A 480 21.58 27.98 17.91
N ILE A 481 22.47 28.21 16.92
CA ILE A 481 23.57 27.29 16.61
C ILE A 481 24.54 27.18 17.79
N ALA A 482 24.87 28.30 18.45
CA ALA A 482 25.76 28.30 19.61
C ALA A 482 25.15 27.58 20.81
N ALA A 483 23.86 27.80 21.10
CA ALA A 483 23.14 27.12 22.18
C ALA A 483 23.09 25.61 21.95
N PHE A 484 22.75 25.19 20.72
CA PHE A 484 22.77 23.79 20.32
C PHE A 484 24.17 23.18 20.45
N ALA A 485 25.19 23.86 19.94
CA ALA A 485 26.56 23.37 19.99
C ALA A 485 27.09 23.29 21.44
N ALA A 486 26.69 24.20 22.33
CA ALA A 486 27.05 24.14 23.74
C ALA A 486 26.40 22.93 24.43
N PHE A 487 25.09 22.73 24.22
CA PHE A 487 24.34 21.60 24.77
C PHE A 487 24.98 20.25 24.42
N TYR A 488 25.34 20.04 23.15
CA TYR A 488 25.96 18.79 22.69
C TYR A 488 27.49 18.72 22.85
N ARG A 489 28.15 19.79 23.32
CA ARG A 489 29.58 19.80 23.63
C ARG A 489 29.84 19.41 25.08
N ASP A 490 28.96 19.83 25.98
CA ASP A 490 29.01 19.48 27.41
C ASP A 490 28.31 18.16 27.72
N ALA A 491 27.37 17.74 26.86
CA ALA A 491 26.97 16.35 26.78
C ALA A 491 28.17 15.55 26.24
N LYS A 492 29.02 15.05 27.16
CA LYS A 492 29.79 13.84 26.88
C LYS A 492 28.84 12.85 26.23
N THR A 493 29.37 11.97 25.38
CA THR A 493 28.69 10.74 24.97
C THR A 493 28.45 9.86 26.20
N GLU A 494 27.71 10.35 27.19
CA GLU A 494 26.94 9.55 28.09
C GLU A 494 26.01 8.81 27.15
N LYS A 495 26.40 7.56 26.87
CA LYS A 495 25.41 6.52 26.76
C LYS A 495 24.33 6.89 27.77
N ARG A 496 23.06 7.02 27.34
CA ARG A 496 21.89 7.19 28.21
C ARG A 496 21.76 6.10 29.29
N THR A 497 22.76 5.23 29.45
CA THR A 497 22.92 4.21 30.47
C THR A 497 22.83 4.76 31.90
N ASP A 498 23.24 6.00 32.20
CA ASP A 498 23.26 6.44 33.60
C ASP A 498 21.89 6.88 34.15
N GLU A 499 21.03 7.53 33.34
CA GLU A 499 19.63 7.77 33.75
C GLU A 499 18.82 6.46 33.72
N ASP A 500 19.07 5.58 32.74
CA ASP A 500 18.39 4.28 32.65
C ASP A 500 18.80 3.31 33.76
N ALA A 501 20.02 3.40 34.31
CA ALA A 501 20.46 2.53 35.40
C ALA A 501 19.73 2.78 36.73
N HIS A 502 19.15 3.98 36.91
CA HIS A 502 18.44 4.36 38.13
C HIS A 502 16.94 4.03 38.11
N LEU A 503 16.38 3.69 36.94
CA LEU A 503 14.98 3.27 36.82
C LEU A 503 14.81 1.80 37.30
N PRO A 504 13.64 1.43 37.86
CA PRO A 504 13.31 0.03 38.14
C PRO A 504 13.41 -0.83 36.86
N ALA A 505 13.82 -2.10 36.97
CA ALA A 505 13.96 -2.97 35.80
C ALA A 505 12.66 -3.12 35.00
N GLU A 506 11.51 -2.97 35.65
CA GLU A 506 10.18 -2.93 35.04
C GLU A 506 10.00 -1.75 34.06
N GLU A 507 10.47 -0.56 34.44
CA GLU A 507 10.39 0.62 33.58
C GLU A 507 11.44 0.58 32.47
N ARG A 508 12.64 0.05 32.79
CA ARG A 508 13.72 -0.12 31.81
C ARG A 508 13.33 -1.08 30.70
N ILE A 509 12.73 -2.23 31.02
CA ILE A 509 12.31 -3.20 30.01
C ILE A 509 11.15 -2.65 29.16
N ALA A 510 10.20 -1.92 29.76
CA ALA A 510 9.14 -1.21 29.03
C ALA A 510 9.72 -0.20 28.04
N ARG A 511 10.76 0.54 28.46
CA ARG A 511 11.47 1.49 27.61
C ARG A 511 12.20 0.80 26.45
N HIS A 512 12.85 -0.35 26.67
CA HIS A 512 13.48 -1.11 25.59
C HIS A 512 12.47 -1.57 24.52
N VAL A 513 11.24 -1.90 24.93
CA VAL A 513 10.14 -2.18 24.00
C VAL A 513 9.75 -0.92 23.22
N VAL A 514 9.58 0.23 23.88
CA VAL A 514 9.26 1.52 23.23
C VAL A 514 10.38 2.00 22.30
N GLU A 515 11.62 1.66 22.60
CA GLU A 515 12.81 1.99 21.80
C GLU A 515 13.13 0.91 20.75
N GLY A 516 12.42 -0.22 20.74
CA GLY A 516 12.65 -1.34 19.81
C GLY A 516 14.08 -1.92 19.90
N THR A 517 14.70 -1.82 21.07
CA THR A 517 16.08 -2.30 21.29
C THR A 517 16.10 -3.66 21.96
N ARG A 518 16.72 -4.66 21.33
CA ARG A 518 16.92 -6.01 21.92
C ARG A 518 18.12 -6.10 22.87
N GLU A 519 19.10 -5.21 22.70
CA GLU A 519 20.34 -5.23 23.49
C GLU A 519 20.04 -5.01 24.97
N GLY A 520 20.54 -5.89 25.85
CA GLY A 520 20.32 -5.79 27.30
C GLY A 520 18.97 -6.31 27.82
N VAL A 521 17.99 -6.60 26.93
CA VAL A 521 16.65 -7.07 27.34
C VAL A 521 16.70 -8.43 28.04
N GLU A 522 17.54 -9.38 27.58
CA GLU A 522 17.69 -10.69 28.24
C GLU A 522 18.19 -10.56 29.68
N LYS A 523 19.16 -9.67 29.91
CA LYS A 523 19.70 -9.42 31.25
C LYS A 523 18.65 -8.77 32.18
N LEU A 524 17.83 -7.88 31.65
CA LEU A 524 16.69 -7.29 32.37
C LEU A 524 15.62 -8.33 32.69
N MET A 525 15.35 -9.24 31.76
CA MET A 525 14.42 -10.36 31.99
C MET A 525 14.95 -11.31 33.07
N ASP A 526 16.24 -11.67 33.04
CA ASP A 526 16.86 -12.49 34.11
C ASP A 526 16.74 -11.83 35.48
N GLU A 527 16.96 -10.51 35.56
CA GLU A 527 16.78 -9.73 36.78
C GLU A 527 15.33 -9.77 37.27
N LEU A 528 14.35 -9.58 36.37
CA LEU A 528 12.93 -9.63 36.70
C LEU A 528 12.48 -11.05 37.10
N LEU A 529 13.02 -12.10 36.47
CA LEU A 529 12.73 -13.50 36.79
C LEU A 529 13.14 -13.89 38.22
N THR A 530 14.02 -13.13 38.88
CA THR A 530 14.36 -13.37 40.30
C THR A 530 13.21 -13.03 41.26
N ARG A 531 12.24 -12.22 40.81
CA ARG A 531 11.18 -11.65 41.66
C ARG A 531 9.77 -11.72 41.06
N MET A 532 9.64 -12.00 39.78
CA MET A 532 8.36 -12.12 39.05
C MET A 532 8.32 -13.44 38.29
N ILE A 533 7.14 -14.05 38.18
CA ILE A 533 6.96 -15.21 37.30
C ILE A 533 6.98 -14.75 35.83
N PRO A 534 7.43 -15.57 34.86
CA PRO A 534 7.57 -15.16 33.46
C PRO A 534 6.31 -14.51 32.87
N LEU A 535 5.14 -15.02 33.25
CA LEU A 535 3.85 -14.51 32.79
C LEU A 535 3.55 -13.08 33.27
N GLU A 536 3.98 -12.71 34.49
CA GLU A 536 3.82 -11.35 35.03
C GLU A 536 4.74 -10.35 34.33
N ILE A 537 5.94 -10.79 33.90
CA ILE A 537 6.88 -9.95 33.14
C ILE A 537 6.30 -9.63 31.76
N ILE A 538 5.69 -10.63 31.11
CA ILE A 538 4.97 -10.46 29.84
C ILE A 538 3.80 -9.49 30.04
N ASN A 539 2.88 -9.79 30.97
CA ASN A 539 1.63 -9.04 31.12
C ASN A 539 1.79 -7.65 31.77
N GLY A 540 2.88 -7.38 32.48
CA GLY A 540 3.14 -6.10 33.12
C GLY A 540 4.16 -5.25 32.35
N PRO A 541 5.45 -5.29 32.71
CA PRO A 541 6.48 -4.41 32.15
C PRO A 541 6.54 -4.37 30.61
N LEU A 542 6.58 -5.54 29.95
CA LEU A 542 6.67 -5.60 28.48
C LEU A 542 5.42 -5.02 27.80
N MET A 543 4.23 -5.33 28.34
CA MET A 543 2.96 -4.79 27.85
C MET A 543 2.79 -3.30 28.07
N ASN A 544 3.29 -2.74 29.18
CA ASN A 544 3.29 -1.30 29.41
C ASN A 544 4.10 -0.57 28.32
N GLY A 545 5.19 -1.18 27.86
CA GLY A 545 5.94 -0.71 26.70
C GLY A 545 5.07 -0.68 25.44
N MET A 546 4.41 -1.79 25.10
CA MET A 546 3.54 -1.85 23.92
C MET A 546 2.31 -0.93 23.99
N LYS A 547 1.74 -0.71 25.18
CA LYS A 547 0.67 0.28 25.37
C LYS A 547 1.17 1.69 25.04
N THR A 548 2.37 2.02 25.46
CA THR A 548 3.03 3.30 25.15
C THR A 548 3.30 3.43 23.64
N VAL A 549 3.77 2.36 23.00
CA VAL A 549 3.91 2.31 21.53
C VAL A 549 2.58 2.61 20.82
N GLY A 550 1.47 2.04 21.29
CA GLY A 550 0.14 2.32 20.75
C GLY A 550 -0.29 3.78 20.90
N VAL A 551 -0.04 4.40 22.05
CA VAL A 551 -0.31 5.83 22.28
C VAL A 551 0.55 6.71 21.36
N LEU A 552 1.85 6.40 21.25
CA LEU A 552 2.77 7.17 20.41
C LEU A 552 2.44 7.02 18.92
N PHE A 553 2.07 5.82 18.46
CA PHE A 553 1.62 5.58 17.10
C PHE A 553 0.33 6.35 16.80
N GLY A 554 -0.68 6.27 17.68
CA GLY A 554 -1.93 7.03 17.53
C GLY A 554 -1.75 8.55 17.59
N ALA A 555 -0.66 9.03 18.19
CA ALA A 555 -0.27 10.43 18.21
C ALA A 555 0.63 10.84 17.01
N ASN A 556 0.83 9.96 16.02
CA ASN A 556 1.75 10.13 14.88
C ASN A 556 3.21 10.39 15.27
N LYS A 557 3.63 9.96 16.47
CA LYS A 557 5.00 10.09 17.01
C LYS A 557 5.88 8.87 16.77
N LEU A 558 5.26 7.76 16.33
CA LEU A 558 5.95 6.58 15.83
C LEU A 558 5.44 6.26 14.42
N ILE A 559 6.33 5.79 13.55
CA ILE A 559 5.96 5.24 12.24
C ILE A 559 5.72 3.73 12.32
N VAL A 560 5.06 3.17 11.30
CA VAL A 560 4.73 1.73 11.24
C VAL A 560 5.98 0.85 11.42
N ALA A 561 7.10 1.23 10.79
CA ALA A 561 8.37 0.50 10.94
C ALA A 561 8.86 0.42 12.40
N GLU A 562 8.77 1.52 13.14
CA GLU A 562 9.16 1.56 14.56
C GLU A 562 8.22 0.73 15.44
N VAL A 563 6.93 0.67 15.09
CA VAL A 563 5.94 -0.21 15.75
C VAL A 563 6.30 -1.68 15.51
N LEU A 564 6.69 -2.05 14.29
CA LEU A 564 7.11 -3.40 13.95
C LEU A 564 8.39 -3.82 14.69
N GLU A 565 9.39 -2.94 14.77
CA GLU A 565 10.60 -3.18 15.58
C GLU A 565 10.28 -3.38 17.06
N SER A 566 9.36 -2.56 17.61
CA SER A 566 8.91 -2.70 18.99
C SER A 566 8.20 -4.05 19.21
N ALA A 567 7.38 -4.47 18.24
CA ALA A 567 6.71 -5.76 18.24
C ALA A 567 7.70 -6.94 18.09
N GLU A 568 8.80 -6.77 17.36
CA GLU A 568 9.87 -7.77 17.30
C GLU A 568 10.61 -7.95 18.64
N VAL A 569 10.91 -6.85 19.35
CA VAL A 569 11.47 -6.93 20.71
C VAL A 569 10.50 -7.65 21.63
N MET A 570 9.21 -7.32 21.54
CA MET A 570 8.16 -8.00 22.31
C MET A 570 8.17 -9.51 22.05
N LYS A 571 8.15 -9.92 20.78
CA LYS A 571 8.21 -11.33 20.37
C LYS A 571 9.46 -12.03 20.89
N ALA A 572 10.64 -11.42 20.71
CA ALA A 572 11.90 -11.98 21.19
C ALA A 572 11.92 -12.14 22.73
N SER A 573 11.36 -11.17 23.45
CA SER A 573 11.24 -11.20 24.91
C SER A 573 10.31 -12.33 25.37
N VAL A 574 9.16 -12.48 24.72
CA VAL A 574 8.23 -13.59 24.99
C VAL A 574 8.89 -14.95 24.69
N ASP A 575 9.59 -15.09 23.56
CA ASP A 575 10.27 -16.33 23.18
C ASP A 575 11.41 -16.69 24.15
N TYR A 576 12.10 -15.69 24.72
CA TYR A 576 13.05 -15.91 25.79
C TYR A 576 12.38 -16.43 27.06
N LEU A 577 11.34 -15.75 27.53
CA LEU A 577 10.61 -16.08 28.76
C LEU A 577 9.92 -17.44 28.68
N LYS A 578 9.51 -17.90 27.49
CA LYS A 578 8.96 -19.25 27.26
C LYS A 578 9.87 -20.38 27.74
N LYS A 579 11.20 -20.19 27.74
CA LYS A 579 12.16 -21.21 28.22
C LYS A 579 12.04 -21.48 29.73
N PHE A 580 11.47 -20.54 30.47
CA PHE A 580 11.31 -20.57 31.92
C PHE A 580 9.86 -20.89 32.33
N LEU A 581 8.98 -21.16 31.38
CA LEU A 581 7.63 -21.68 31.63
C LEU A 581 7.69 -23.19 31.90
N GLU A 582 6.88 -23.69 32.82
CA GLU A 582 6.79 -25.13 33.11
C GLU A 582 6.36 -25.94 31.87
N PRO A 583 6.80 -27.20 31.70
CA PRO A 583 6.35 -28.06 30.62
C PRO A 583 4.83 -28.29 30.71
N GLY A 584 4.07 -27.68 29.79
CA GLY A 584 2.61 -27.60 29.83
C GLY A 584 2.07 -26.17 29.88
N ALA A 585 2.82 -25.23 30.46
CA ALA A 585 2.59 -23.79 30.32
C ALA A 585 3.08 -23.24 28.96
N ALA A 586 3.87 -24.03 28.21
CA ALA A 586 4.30 -23.73 26.84
C ALA A 586 3.14 -23.66 25.81
N SER A 587 1.92 -24.06 26.19
CA SER A 587 0.69 -23.89 25.40
C SER A 587 -0.07 -22.60 25.73
N ALA A 588 0.43 -21.74 26.62
CA ALA A 588 -0.25 -20.49 26.99
C ALA A 588 -0.02 -19.41 25.92
N THR A 589 -0.53 -19.62 24.71
CA THR A 589 -0.89 -18.51 23.83
C THR A 589 -1.89 -17.65 24.60
N ARG A 590 -1.70 -16.32 24.66
CA ARG A 590 -2.56 -15.43 25.48
C ARG A 590 -4.06 -15.61 25.14
N GLY A 591 -4.30 -15.89 23.87
CA GLY A 591 -5.51 -16.47 23.33
C GLY A 591 -5.26 -16.80 21.86
N ARG A 592 -6.13 -17.60 21.28
CA ARG A 592 -6.16 -17.90 19.86
C ARG A 592 -7.22 -17.05 19.17
N MET A 593 -6.84 -16.35 18.12
CA MET A 593 -7.75 -15.54 17.32
C MET A 593 -7.93 -16.14 15.94
N LEU A 594 -9.18 -16.34 15.53
CA LEU A 594 -9.50 -16.67 14.14
C LEU A 594 -9.77 -15.36 13.38
N LEU A 595 -8.98 -15.06 12.35
CA LEU A 595 -9.02 -13.77 11.68
C LEU A 595 -9.30 -13.91 10.18
N ALA A 596 -10.30 -13.17 9.66
CA ALA A 596 -10.74 -13.25 8.28
C ALA A 596 -11.28 -11.91 7.74
N THR A 597 -11.33 -11.77 6.42
CA THR A 597 -12.28 -10.83 5.80
C THR A 597 -13.56 -11.56 5.42
N VAL A 598 -14.69 -10.84 5.47
CA VAL A 598 -15.99 -11.39 5.14
C VAL A 598 -16.15 -11.67 3.64
N LYS A 599 -17.10 -12.55 3.30
CA LYS A 599 -17.43 -12.91 1.91
C LYS A 599 -17.53 -11.69 1.00
N GLY A 600 -16.84 -11.76 -0.14
CA GLY A 600 -16.84 -10.70 -1.14
C GLY A 600 -15.89 -9.53 -0.86
N ASP A 601 -15.25 -9.47 0.31
CA ASP A 601 -14.23 -8.45 0.61
C ASP A 601 -12.82 -8.97 0.29
N VAL A 602 -12.13 -8.28 -0.62
CA VAL A 602 -10.78 -8.61 -1.12
C VAL A 602 -9.65 -7.94 -0.34
N HIS A 603 -9.96 -6.95 0.47
CA HIS A 603 -8.94 -6.07 1.04
C HIS A 603 -8.29 -6.71 2.25
N ASP A 604 -7.01 -7.05 2.16
CA ASP A 604 -6.30 -7.84 3.16
C ASP A 604 -5.35 -7.02 4.06
N ILE A 605 -5.04 -5.78 3.68
CA ILE A 605 -4.07 -4.91 4.37
C ILE A 605 -4.37 -4.78 5.87
N GLY A 606 -5.57 -4.34 6.22
CA GLY A 606 -5.95 -4.15 7.63
C GLY A 606 -5.93 -5.46 8.43
N LYS A 607 -6.37 -6.56 7.81
CA LYS A 607 -6.35 -7.89 8.42
C LYS A 607 -4.92 -8.37 8.66
N ASN A 608 -4.03 -8.23 7.68
CA ASN A 608 -2.62 -8.63 7.81
C ASN A 608 -1.90 -7.80 8.88
N LEU A 609 -2.24 -6.52 9.02
CA LEU A 609 -1.72 -5.68 10.11
C LEU A 609 -2.16 -6.19 11.49
N VAL A 610 -3.45 -6.52 11.64
CA VAL A 610 -4.00 -7.12 12.87
C VAL A 610 -3.30 -8.45 13.17
N ASP A 611 -3.12 -9.31 12.18
CA ASP A 611 -2.36 -10.57 12.30
C ASP A 611 -0.94 -10.32 12.82
N MET A 612 -0.15 -9.50 12.12
CA MET A 612 1.23 -9.20 12.51
C MET A 612 1.31 -8.64 13.93
N ILE A 613 0.42 -7.71 14.30
CA ILE A 613 0.41 -7.10 15.63
C ILE A 613 0.05 -8.12 16.72
N LEU A 614 -1.06 -8.86 16.58
CA LEU A 614 -1.45 -9.85 17.60
C LEU A 614 -0.44 -11.01 17.70
N SER A 615 0.01 -11.54 16.57
CA SER A 615 1.01 -12.61 16.51
C SER A 615 2.33 -12.22 17.18
N ASN A 616 2.79 -10.98 16.99
CA ASN A 616 3.99 -10.46 17.66
C ASN A 616 3.76 -10.10 19.14
N ASN A 617 2.52 -10.05 19.61
CA ASN A 617 2.14 -9.80 21.00
C ASN A 617 1.72 -11.07 21.77
N GLY A 618 2.07 -12.25 21.26
CA GLY A 618 1.91 -13.53 21.95
C GLY A 618 0.54 -14.20 21.79
N TYR A 619 -0.28 -13.74 20.84
CA TYR A 619 -1.50 -14.42 20.42
C TYR A 619 -1.21 -15.43 19.31
N ASP A 620 -2.02 -16.48 19.25
CA ASP A 620 -2.01 -17.43 18.13
C ASP A 620 -3.06 -17.01 17.11
N VAL A 621 -2.65 -16.41 16.01
CA VAL A 621 -3.57 -15.92 14.97
C VAL A 621 -3.70 -16.96 13.86
N VAL A 622 -4.90 -17.53 13.73
CA VAL A 622 -5.27 -18.37 12.58
C VAL A 622 -5.90 -17.46 11.53
N ASN A 623 -5.10 -17.05 10.57
CA ASN A 623 -5.51 -16.17 9.48
C ASN A 623 -6.10 -16.98 8.32
N LEU A 624 -7.41 -16.88 8.12
CA LEU A 624 -8.13 -17.61 7.06
C LEU A 624 -8.02 -16.96 5.67
N GLY A 625 -7.49 -15.73 5.59
CA GLY A 625 -7.36 -14.98 4.35
C GLY A 625 -8.57 -14.09 4.04
N ILE A 626 -8.87 -13.96 2.75
CA ILE A 626 -9.86 -13.01 2.22
C ILE A 626 -11.08 -13.68 1.59
N LYS A 627 -12.19 -12.94 1.49
CA LYS A 627 -13.48 -13.38 0.94
C LYS A 627 -14.05 -14.62 1.65
N ILE A 628 -13.85 -14.75 2.96
CA ILE A 628 -14.19 -15.97 3.69
C ILE A 628 -15.72 -16.03 3.92
N PRO A 629 -16.40 -17.06 3.40
CA PRO A 629 -17.82 -17.23 3.65
C PRO A 629 -18.06 -17.83 5.06
N PRO A 630 -19.26 -17.63 5.64
CA PRO A 630 -19.52 -18.00 7.03
C PRO A 630 -19.35 -19.50 7.34
N ASP A 631 -19.66 -20.37 6.39
CA ASP A 631 -19.50 -21.84 6.51
C ASP A 631 -18.06 -22.26 6.75
N VAL A 632 -17.10 -21.68 6.02
CA VAL A 632 -15.67 -21.91 6.25
C VAL A 632 -15.23 -21.41 7.62
N LEU A 633 -15.82 -20.29 8.08
CA LEU A 633 -15.49 -19.71 9.38
C LEU A 633 -16.01 -20.60 10.53
N VAL A 634 -17.23 -21.14 10.40
CA VAL A 634 -17.81 -22.13 11.33
C VAL A 634 -16.95 -23.39 11.40
N GLU A 635 -16.55 -23.95 10.25
CA GLU A 635 -15.67 -25.13 10.19
C GLU A 635 -14.33 -24.85 10.89
N ALA A 636 -13.74 -23.68 10.61
CA ALA A 636 -12.48 -23.28 11.19
C ALA A 636 -12.55 -23.08 12.71
N VAL A 637 -13.68 -22.59 13.26
CA VAL A 637 -13.90 -22.52 14.71
C VAL A 637 -13.85 -23.92 15.32
N GLY A 638 -14.52 -24.91 14.72
CA GLY A 638 -14.49 -26.30 15.19
C GLY A 638 -13.08 -26.92 15.13
N LYS A 639 -12.34 -26.64 14.06
CA LYS A 639 -10.99 -27.18 13.81
C LYS A 639 -9.92 -26.56 14.72
N HIS A 640 -9.94 -25.23 14.83
CA HIS A 640 -8.85 -24.48 15.48
C HIS A 640 -9.18 -24.09 16.92
N LYS A 641 -10.45 -24.17 17.36
CA LYS A 641 -10.90 -23.82 18.71
C LYS A 641 -10.35 -22.47 19.18
N PRO A 642 -10.66 -21.37 18.47
CA PRO A 642 -10.22 -20.04 18.85
C PRO A 642 -10.93 -19.54 20.12
N ASP A 643 -10.32 -18.60 20.82
CA ASP A 643 -10.91 -17.87 21.95
C ASP A 643 -11.74 -16.68 21.47
N PHE A 644 -11.35 -16.04 20.35
CA PHE A 644 -12.07 -14.91 19.75
C PHE A 644 -12.06 -14.99 18.22
N ILE A 645 -13.05 -14.35 17.59
CA ILE A 645 -13.16 -14.23 16.14
C ILE A 645 -12.96 -12.76 15.75
N GLY A 646 -12.14 -12.49 14.73
CA GLY A 646 -11.98 -11.17 14.13
C GLY A 646 -12.44 -11.11 12.69
N LEU A 647 -13.28 -10.11 12.39
CA LEU A 647 -13.73 -9.82 11.04
C LEU A 647 -13.28 -8.41 10.62
N SER A 648 -12.58 -8.34 9.48
CA SER A 648 -12.19 -7.10 8.83
C SER A 648 -13.03 -6.85 7.57
N GLY A 649 -13.41 -5.60 7.31
CA GLY A 649 -14.09 -5.22 6.08
C GLY A 649 -13.91 -3.75 5.70
N LEU A 650 -13.57 -3.48 4.45
CA LEU A 650 -13.34 -2.11 3.95
C LEU A 650 -14.61 -1.48 3.38
N LEU A 651 -15.47 -2.26 2.73
CA LEU A 651 -16.61 -1.74 1.97
C LEU A 651 -17.89 -1.71 2.80
N VAL A 652 -18.83 -0.81 2.43
CA VAL A 652 -20.16 -0.74 3.05
C VAL A 652 -20.94 -2.06 2.91
N ARG A 653 -20.77 -2.77 1.78
CA ARG A 653 -21.36 -4.11 1.61
C ARG A 653 -20.73 -5.16 2.54
N SER A 654 -19.45 -5.00 2.88
CA SER A 654 -18.77 -5.89 3.83
C SER A 654 -19.37 -5.78 5.23
N ALA A 655 -19.75 -4.57 5.66
CA ALA A 655 -20.44 -4.38 6.94
C ALA A 655 -21.79 -5.15 7.01
N GLN A 656 -22.53 -5.20 5.89
CA GLN A 656 -23.76 -6.03 5.81
C GLN A 656 -23.42 -7.52 5.85
N GLN A 657 -22.35 -7.94 5.19
CA GLN A 657 -21.92 -9.33 5.23
C GLN A 657 -21.48 -9.76 6.65
N MET A 658 -20.93 -8.86 7.46
CA MET A 658 -20.64 -9.14 8.88
C MET A 658 -21.90 -9.45 9.69
N VAL A 659 -23.05 -8.82 9.38
CA VAL A 659 -24.34 -9.15 10.02
C VAL A 659 -24.77 -10.58 9.66
N VAL A 660 -24.62 -10.95 8.38
CA VAL A 660 -24.91 -12.31 7.91
C VAL A 660 -23.98 -13.33 8.57
N THR A 661 -22.67 -13.06 8.59
CA THR A 661 -21.71 -13.94 9.27
C THR A 661 -22.02 -14.10 10.75
N ALA A 662 -22.38 -13.02 11.45
CA ALA A 662 -22.79 -13.07 12.85
C ALA A 662 -24.03 -13.94 13.06
N HIS A 663 -25.05 -13.80 12.20
CA HIS A 663 -26.23 -14.66 12.22
C HIS A 663 -25.89 -16.15 11.99
N ASP A 664 -25.03 -16.45 11.02
CA ASP A 664 -24.68 -17.83 10.70
C ASP A 664 -23.83 -18.49 11.80
N LEU A 665 -22.97 -17.72 12.47
CA LEU A 665 -22.25 -18.19 13.66
C LEU A 665 -23.20 -18.51 14.81
N ARG A 666 -24.24 -17.69 15.00
CA ARG A 666 -25.30 -17.93 15.99
C ARG A 666 -26.08 -19.22 15.68
N GLU A 667 -26.51 -19.41 14.44
CA GLU A 667 -27.21 -20.64 14.01
C GLU A 667 -26.32 -21.90 14.21
N ALA A 668 -25.01 -21.75 14.07
CA ALA A 668 -24.04 -22.81 14.35
C ALA A 668 -23.77 -23.01 15.87
N GLY A 669 -24.42 -22.24 16.75
CA GLY A 669 -24.23 -22.31 18.20
C GLY A 669 -22.90 -21.77 18.70
N ILE A 670 -22.24 -20.89 17.94
CA ILE A 670 -20.98 -20.24 18.31
C ILE A 670 -21.31 -18.91 19.00
N ASP A 671 -20.77 -18.70 20.19
CA ASP A 671 -20.99 -17.51 21.04
C ASP A 671 -19.68 -16.85 21.49
N LEU A 672 -18.55 -17.22 20.88
CA LEU A 672 -17.23 -16.64 21.14
C LEU A 672 -17.24 -15.12 20.93
N PRO A 673 -16.45 -14.33 21.70
CA PRO A 673 -16.33 -12.90 21.46
C PRO A 673 -15.94 -12.57 20.02
N LEU A 674 -16.73 -11.69 19.40
CA LEU A 674 -16.57 -11.27 18.02
C LEU A 674 -16.04 -9.84 17.95
N MET A 675 -14.83 -9.66 17.42
CA MET A 675 -14.25 -8.35 17.14
C MET A 675 -14.48 -7.99 15.67
N VAL A 676 -15.01 -6.79 15.42
CA VAL A 676 -15.30 -6.30 14.07
C VAL A 676 -14.62 -4.96 13.83
N GLY A 677 -14.05 -4.78 12.64
CA GLY A 677 -13.34 -3.55 12.29
C GLY A 677 -13.27 -3.29 10.78
N GLY A 678 -12.76 -2.10 10.44
CA GLY A 678 -12.52 -1.65 9.07
C GLY A 678 -13.23 -0.34 8.71
N ALA A 679 -12.77 0.30 7.63
CA ALA A 679 -13.03 1.73 7.37
C ALA A 679 -14.51 2.11 7.21
N ALA A 680 -15.35 1.19 6.71
CA ALA A 680 -16.78 1.43 6.55
C ALA A 680 -17.62 1.13 7.79
N LEU A 681 -17.02 0.58 8.85
CA LEU A 681 -17.72 0.12 10.05
C LEU A 681 -17.70 1.19 11.16
N THR A 682 -18.77 1.25 11.95
CA THR A 682 -18.90 2.16 13.10
C THR A 682 -19.39 1.42 14.33
N GLN A 683 -19.12 1.97 15.51
CA GLN A 683 -19.61 1.43 16.78
C GLN A 683 -21.15 1.33 16.81
N ASN A 684 -21.85 2.35 16.31
CA ASN A 684 -23.31 2.35 16.26
C ASN A 684 -23.86 1.24 15.36
N PHE A 685 -23.26 1.02 14.18
CA PHE A 685 -23.67 -0.08 13.30
C PHE A 685 -23.42 -1.45 13.96
N THR A 686 -22.30 -1.59 14.66
CA THR A 686 -21.97 -2.82 15.41
C THR A 686 -23.03 -3.13 16.47
N LEU A 687 -23.43 -2.15 17.28
CA LEU A 687 -24.41 -2.32 18.35
C LEU A 687 -25.85 -2.51 17.85
N THR A 688 -26.24 -1.82 16.78
CA THR A 688 -27.65 -1.81 16.32
C THR A 688 -27.96 -2.82 15.22
N LYS A 689 -26.95 -3.37 14.53
CA LYS A 689 -27.14 -4.31 13.40
C LYS A 689 -26.44 -5.64 13.58
N ILE A 690 -25.17 -5.65 14.01
CA ILE A 690 -24.41 -6.90 14.15
C ILE A 690 -24.74 -7.57 15.49
N ALA A 691 -24.74 -6.83 16.60
CA ALA A 691 -25.01 -7.38 17.93
C ALA A 691 -26.38 -8.05 18.08
N PRO A 692 -27.48 -7.57 17.47
CA PRO A 692 -28.76 -8.29 17.51
C PRO A 692 -28.77 -9.61 16.72
N ALA A 693 -27.81 -9.82 15.82
CA ALA A 693 -27.71 -11.02 14.99
C ALA A 693 -26.85 -12.12 15.65
N TYR A 694 -26.23 -11.87 16.80
CA TYR A 694 -25.31 -12.78 17.48
C TYR A 694 -25.65 -12.90 18.97
N ASP A 695 -25.41 -14.08 19.56
CA ASP A 695 -25.69 -14.29 20.98
C ASP A 695 -24.47 -13.96 21.88
N GLY A 696 -23.25 -14.01 21.35
CA GLY A 696 -22.01 -13.66 22.05
C GLY A 696 -21.70 -12.15 22.10
N PRO A 697 -20.69 -11.73 22.88
CA PRO A 697 -20.30 -10.33 22.97
C PRO A 697 -19.61 -9.85 21.68
N ILE A 698 -19.93 -8.62 21.24
CA ILE A 698 -19.35 -8.03 20.02
C ILE A 698 -18.64 -6.71 20.33
N PHE A 699 -17.40 -6.61 19.90
CA PHE A 699 -16.55 -5.44 20.11
C PHE A 699 -16.16 -4.77 18.79
N TYR A 700 -16.21 -3.44 18.77
CA TYR A 700 -15.77 -2.64 17.64
C TYR A 700 -14.33 -2.19 17.85
N ALA A 701 -13.47 -2.44 16.86
CA ALA A 701 -12.10 -1.93 16.80
C ALA A 701 -11.95 -0.97 15.60
N ASN A 702 -11.54 0.27 15.87
CA ASN A 702 -11.29 1.30 14.85
C ASN A 702 -9.98 1.05 14.09
N ASP A 703 -8.98 0.47 14.76
CA ASP A 703 -7.66 0.15 14.23
C ASP A 703 -7.08 -1.11 14.91
N ALA A 704 -5.92 -1.56 14.42
CA ALA A 704 -5.28 -2.79 14.89
C ALA A 704 -4.75 -2.68 16.33
N MET A 705 -4.40 -1.49 16.81
CA MET A 705 -3.94 -1.28 18.19
C MET A 705 -5.11 -1.31 19.18
N GLN A 706 -6.27 -0.75 18.80
CA GLN A 706 -7.50 -0.93 19.57
C GLN A 706 -7.93 -2.40 19.58
N GLY A 707 -7.76 -3.12 18.46
CA GLY A 707 -7.95 -4.57 18.40
C GLY A 707 -7.07 -5.33 19.40
N LEU A 708 -5.77 -5.02 19.44
CA LEU A 708 -4.84 -5.59 20.44
C LEU A 708 -5.27 -5.24 21.88
N SER A 709 -5.67 -3.99 22.12
CA SER A 709 -6.17 -3.55 23.43
C SER A 709 -7.39 -4.37 23.88
N LEU A 710 -8.37 -4.56 23.00
CA LEU A 710 -9.57 -5.36 23.27
C LEU A 710 -9.22 -6.83 23.53
N ALA A 711 -8.33 -7.41 22.73
CA ALA A 711 -7.85 -8.79 22.94
C ALA A 711 -7.19 -8.96 24.32
N ASN A 712 -6.39 -7.97 24.75
CA ASN A 712 -5.76 -8.00 26.08
C ASN A 712 -6.80 -7.95 27.21
N ARG A 713 -7.79 -7.06 27.08
CA ARG A 713 -8.89 -6.94 28.07
C ARG A 713 -9.76 -8.21 28.13
N LEU A 714 -9.95 -8.89 27.00
CA LEU A 714 -10.74 -10.13 26.91
C LEU A 714 -10.02 -11.37 27.44
N THR A 715 -8.69 -11.37 27.41
CA THR A 715 -7.86 -12.46 27.95
C THR A 715 -7.54 -12.28 29.44
N ASP A 716 -7.71 -11.08 30.00
CA ASP A 716 -7.51 -10.79 31.42
C ASP A 716 -8.76 -11.15 32.25
N GLU A 717 -8.61 -12.07 33.20
CA GLU A 717 -9.71 -12.54 34.06
C GLU A 717 -10.35 -11.44 34.92
N ARG A 718 -9.63 -10.35 35.22
CA ARG A 718 -10.14 -9.22 36.01
C ARG A 718 -10.82 -8.18 35.15
N GLU A 719 -10.29 -7.92 33.95
CA GLU A 719 -10.84 -6.89 33.06
C GLU A 719 -11.97 -7.39 32.15
N ARG A 720 -12.03 -8.70 31.86
CA ARG A 720 -13.09 -9.29 31.03
C ARG A 720 -14.50 -9.03 31.57
N PRO A 721 -14.82 -9.25 32.86
CA PRO A 721 -16.15 -8.94 33.39
C PRO A 721 -16.49 -7.45 33.29
N ALA A 722 -15.51 -6.57 33.48
CA ALA A 722 -15.70 -5.13 33.36
C ALA A 722 -15.99 -4.72 31.91
N LEU A 723 -15.26 -5.29 30.95
CA LEU A 723 -15.47 -5.05 29.52
C LEU A 723 -16.83 -5.60 29.04
N GLU A 724 -17.23 -6.79 29.50
CA GLU A 724 -18.55 -7.36 29.18
C GLU A 724 -19.69 -6.52 29.78
N SER A 725 -19.51 -5.96 30.99
CA SER A 725 -20.47 -5.03 31.60
C SER A 725 -20.55 -3.69 30.84
N GLU A 726 -19.41 -3.16 30.40
CA GLU A 726 -19.35 -1.95 29.56
C GLU A 726 -20.11 -2.17 28.24
N TRP A 727 -19.84 -3.29 27.58
CA TRP A 727 -20.54 -3.68 26.36
C TRP A 727 -22.06 -3.86 26.56
N ASN A 728 -22.48 -4.57 27.61
CA ASN A 728 -23.91 -4.76 27.90
C ASN A 728 -24.64 -3.43 28.12
N SER A 729 -23.99 -2.48 28.80
CA SER A 729 -24.56 -1.15 29.03
C SER A 729 -24.75 -0.39 27.70
N LEU A 730 -23.72 -0.38 26.85
CA LEU A 730 -23.77 0.23 25.51
C LEU A 730 -24.83 -0.42 24.61
N ARG A 731 -24.97 -1.74 24.69
CA ARG A 731 -25.97 -2.51 23.93
C ARG A 731 -27.39 -2.17 24.36
N GLU A 732 -27.66 -2.16 25.67
CA GLU A 732 -28.99 -1.83 26.20
C GLU A 732 -29.39 -0.41 25.85
N GLU A 733 -28.47 0.55 25.96
CA GLU A 733 -28.72 1.94 25.57
C GLU A 733 -29.07 2.07 24.08
N ALA A 734 -28.26 1.46 23.20
CA ALA A 734 -28.52 1.45 21.75
C ALA A 734 -29.83 0.72 21.39
N MET A 735 -30.16 -0.38 22.07
CA MET A 735 -31.39 -1.15 21.84
C MET A 735 -32.64 -0.41 22.34
N ARG A 736 -32.51 0.38 23.42
CA ARG A 736 -33.58 1.24 23.93
C ARG A 736 -33.92 2.32 22.90
N GLU A 737 -32.91 2.99 22.36
CA GLU A 737 -33.10 3.99 21.29
C GLU A 737 -33.80 3.38 20.06
N VAL A 738 -33.49 2.12 19.71
CA VAL A 738 -34.15 1.41 18.60
C VAL A 738 -35.58 1.00 18.94
N ARG A 739 -35.85 0.51 20.16
CA ARG A 739 -37.21 0.11 20.63
C ARG A 739 -38.17 1.28 20.70
N GLU A 740 -37.73 2.42 21.23
CA GLU A 740 -38.52 3.66 21.28
C GLU A 740 -38.88 4.14 19.86
N GLN A 741 -38.09 3.79 18.83
CA GLN A 741 -38.40 4.04 17.43
C GLN A 741 -39.33 2.99 16.77
N THR A 742 -39.49 1.79 17.35
CA THR A 742 -40.23 0.66 16.73
C THR A 742 -41.60 0.33 17.36
N GLU A 743 -41.85 0.64 18.64
CA GLU A 743 -43.11 0.29 19.34
C GLU A 743 -44.36 1.12 18.92
N HIS A 744 -44.23 2.02 17.95
CA HIS A 744 -45.35 2.85 17.44
C HIS A 744 -46.00 2.38 16.13
N LEU A 745 -45.82 1.12 15.70
CA LEU A 745 -46.18 0.70 14.33
C LEU A 745 -47.22 -0.45 14.26
N PRO A 746 -48.44 -0.22 13.72
CA PRO A 746 -49.48 -1.24 13.53
C PRO A 746 -49.18 -2.27 12.40
N PRO A 747 -49.92 -3.41 12.32
CA PRO A 747 -49.75 -4.42 11.27
C PRO A 747 -50.14 -3.91 9.87
N VAL A 748 -49.42 -4.37 8.85
CA VAL A 748 -49.46 -3.83 7.48
C VAL A 748 -50.21 -4.77 6.52
N PRO A 749 -51.27 -4.31 5.82
CA PRO A 749 -51.96 -5.09 4.78
C PRO A 749 -51.10 -5.32 3.54
N SER A 750 -51.18 -6.49 2.89
CA SER A 750 -50.34 -6.85 1.73
C SER A 750 -50.91 -6.46 0.35
N GLN A 751 -52.00 -5.69 0.30
CA GLN A 751 -52.73 -5.42 -0.94
C GLN A 751 -52.23 -4.14 -1.61
N SER A 752 -52.03 -4.15 -2.94
CA SER A 752 -51.61 -2.94 -3.65
C SER A 752 -52.71 -1.88 -3.61
N LEU A 753 -52.31 -0.65 -3.30
CA LEU A 753 -53.19 0.52 -3.20
C LEU A 753 -53.11 1.41 -4.44
N TYR A 754 -52.84 0.80 -5.60
CA TYR A 754 -52.71 1.55 -6.86
C TYR A 754 -53.97 2.37 -7.16
N GLU A 755 -53.78 3.68 -7.29
CA GLU A 755 -54.78 4.60 -7.82
C GLU A 755 -54.43 4.85 -9.30
N GLU A 756 -55.40 4.69 -10.20
CA GLU A 756 -55.19 4.95 -11.62
C GLU A 756 -54.99 6.46 -11.83
N VAL A 757 -53.79 6.83 -12.27
CA VAL A 757 -53.41 8.21 -12.56
C VAL A 757 -53.10 8.31 -14.06
N ASP A 758 -53.54 9.38 -14.69
CA ASP A 758 -53.19 9.71 -16.08
C ASP A 758 -51.72 10.14 -16.15
N VAL A 759 -50.83 9.17 -16.42
CA VAL A 759 -49.38 9.40 -16.55
C VAL A 759 -49.07 9.71 -18.02
N PRO A 760 -48.46 10.88 -18.33
CA PRO A 760 -48.09 11.18 -19.70
C PRO A 760 -47.06 10.15 -20.21
N PRO A 761 -47.18 9.70 -21.48
CA PRO A 761 -46.21 8.76 -22.04
C PRO A 761 -44.80 9.39 -22.04
N PRO A 762 -43.75 8.60 -21.80
CA PRO A 762 -42.39 9.13 -21.87
C PRO A 762 -42.10 9.62 -23.29
N PRO A 763 -41.33 10.71 -23.46
CA PRO A 763 -40.99 11.25 -24.77
C PRO A 763 -40.25 10.22 -25.65
N ASP A 764 -39.40 9.40 -25.04
CA ASP A 764 -38.70 8.28 -25.66
C ASP A 764 -38.25 7.28 -24.57
N LEU A 765 -37.72 6.12 -24.97
CA LEU A 765 -37.10 5.14 -24.06
C LEU A 765 -35.58 5.06 -24.27
N ASP A 766 -34.98 6.07 -24.89
CA ASP A 766 -33.55 6.11 -25.19
C ASP A 766 -32.76 6.55 -23.95
N GLN A 767 -31.47 6.24 -23.97
CA GLN A 767 -30.56 6.64 -22.90
C GLN A 767 -30.04 8.05 -23.17
N HIS A 768 -30.33 8.97 -22.25
CA HIS A 768 -29.90 10.36 -22.31
C HIS A 768 -28.64 10.57 -21.47
N VAL A 769 -27.65 11.24 -22.05
CA VAL A 769 -26.40 11.60 -21.39
C VAL A 769 -26.33 13.12 -21.29
N LEU A 770 -26.29 13.64 -20.06
CA LEU A 770 -26.02 15.05 -19.78
C LEU A 770 -24.56 15.18 -19.35
N SER A 771 -23.74 15.81 -20.18
CA SER A 771 -22.29 15.97 -19.95
C SER A 771 -21.90 17.24 -19.23
N ASP A 772 -22.77 18.26 -19.19
CA ASP A 772 -22.42 19.63 -18.81
C ASP A 772 -23.52 20.25 -17.94
N ILE A 773 -23.80 19.63 -16.78
CA ILE A 773 -24.83 20.13 -15.86
C ILE A 773 -24.24 21.30 -15.04
N PRO A 774 -24.86 22.50 -15.07
CA PRO A 774 -24.40 23.64 -14.28
C PRO A 774 -24.43 23.36 -12.77
N MET A 775 -23.35 23.73 -12.07
CA MET A 775 -23.23 23.48 -10.62
C MET A 775 -24.27 24.24 -9.80
N ASP A 776 -24.67 25.43 -10.26
CA ASP A 776 -25.70 26.27 -9.64
C ASP A 776 -27.10 25.65 -9.70
N GLU A 777 -27.37 24.74 -10.64
CA GLU A 777 -28.58 23.92 -10.66
C GLU A 777 -28.50 22.73 -9.69
N VAL A 778 -27.30 22.17 -9.48
CA VAL A 778 -27.10 20.97 -8.65
C VAL A 778 -27.03 21.32 -7.15
N PHE A 779 -26.31 22.38 -6.78
CA PHE A 779 -26.07 22.71 -5.37
C PHE A 779 -27.32 22.96 -4.53
N PRO A 780 -28.36 23.66 -5.03
CA PRO A 780 -29.60 23.84 -4.27
C PRO A 780 -30.31 22.52 -3.95
N LEU A 781 -30.07 21.47 -4.74
CA LEU A 781 -30.68 20.15 -4.58
C LEU A 781 -29.92 19.27 -3.57
N VAL A 782 -28.73 19.68 -3.13
CA VAL A 782 -27.94 18.93 -2.14
C VAL A 782 -28.54 19.09 -0.74
N SER A 783 -28.81 17.97 -0.09
CA SER A 783 -29.33 17.97 1.29
C SER A 783 -28.33 18.58 2.27
N ARG A 784 -28.68 19.76 2.80
CA ARG A 784 -27.86 20.49 3.79
C ARG A 784 -27.67 19.66 5.06
N ALA A 785 -28.69 18.94 5.52
CA ALA A 785 -28.61 18.11 6.71
C ALA A 785 -27.57 16.99 6.56
N MET A 786 -27.51 16.34 5.39
CA MET A 786 -26.54 15.29 5.11
C MET A 786 -25.12 15.86 4.96
N LEU A 787 -24.97 16.92 4.17
CA LEU A 787 -23.67 17.55 3.91
C LEU A 787 -23.04 18.06 5.21
N TYR A 788 -23.71 18.96 5.92
CA TYR A 788 -23.16 19.60 7.10
C TYR A 788 -23.15 18.66 8.31
N GLY A 789 -24.22 17.89 8.50
CA GLY A 789 -24.36 17.04 9.67
C GLY A 789 -23.55 15.75 9.59
N LYS A 790 -23.86 14.91 8.61
CA LYS A 790 -23.31 13.55 8.51
C LYS A 790 -21.89 13.51 7.96
N HIS A 791 -21.59 14.33 6.96
CA HIS A 791 -20.30 14.30 6.28
C HIS A 791 -19.28 15.28 6.88
N LEU A 792 -19.72 16.46 7.32
CA LEU A 792 -18.84 17.48 7.90
C LEU A 792 -18.94 17.56 9.45
N GLY A 793 -19.71 16.67 10.07
CA GLY A 793 -19.72 16.47 11.53
C GLY A 793 -20.43 17.54 12.35
N LEU A 794 -21.19 18.46 11.73
CA LEU A 794 -21.94 19.49 12.45
C LEU A 794 -23.21 18.89 13.08
N ARG A 795 -23.12 18.49 14.36
CA ARG A 795 -24.28 18.01 15.13
C ARG A 795 -25.41 19.04 15.12
N MET A 796 -26.66 18.60 14.91
CA MET A 796 -27.83 19.47 14.79
C MET A 796 -27.70 20.54 13.68
N ALA A 797 -27.04 20.19 12.57
CA ALA A 797 -26.74 21.09 11.45
C ALA A 797 -27.89 21.99 11.03
N SER A 798 -29.10 21.44 10.83
CA SER A 798 -30.25 22.23 10.36
C SER A 798 -30.59 23.39 11.30
N GLN A 799 -30.52 23.19 12.62
CA GLN A 799 -30.85 24.23 13.60
C GLN A 799 -29.69 25.20 13.83
N ARG A 800 -28.44 24.70 13.81
CA ARG A 800 -27.24 25.51 14.06
C ARG A 800 -26.86 26.38 12.87
N LEU A 801 -27.09 25.92 11.63
CA LEU A 801 -26.81 26.70 10.42
C LEU A 801 -27.71 27.93 10.28
N ASP A 802 -28.93 27.85 10.82
CA ASP A 802 -29.89 28.96 10.84
C ASP A 802 -29.66 29.90 12.03
N ASN A 803 -28.85 29.50 13.01
CA ASN A 803 -28.42 30.36 14.12
C ASN A 803 -27.22 31.22 13.69
N LEU A 804 -27.48 32.51 13.44
CA LEU A 804 -26.45 33.49 13.05
C LEU A 804 -25.42 33.76 14.16
N GLN A 805 -25.70 33.41 15.42
CA GLN A 805 -24.76 33.58 16.54
C GLN A 805 -23.83 32.36 16.71
N ASP A 806 -24.09 31.26 16.00
CA ASP A 806 -23.25 30.07 16.05
C ASP A 806 -22.05 30.20 15.10
N LYS A 807 -20.97 30.77 15.63
CA LYS A 807 -19.76 31.08 14.86
C LYS A 807 -19.18 29.85 14.14
N GLN A 808 -19.19 28.70 14.79
CA GLN A 808 -18.67 27.45 14.21
C GLN A 808 -19.51 26.99 13.01
N ALA A 809 -20.84 27.08 13.11
CA ALA A 809 -21.74 26.71 12.02
C ALA A 809 -21.65 27.70 10.84
N GLN A 810 -21.54 29.00 11.13
CA GLN A 810 -21.39 30.03 10.09
C GLN A 810 -20.01 29.93 9.39
N ASP A 811 -18.93 29.66 10.13
CA ASP A 811 -17.59 29.46 9.54
C ASP A 811 -17.57 28.22 8.63
N LEU A 812 -18.19 27.12 9.06
CA LEU A 812 -18.30 25.92 8.24
C LEU A 812 -19.13 26.17 6.97
N LYS A 813 -20.26 26.88 7.09
CA LYS A 813 -21.10 27.28 5.96
C LYS A 813 -20.33 28.16 4.96
N ALA A 814 -19.62 29.16 5.44
CA ALA A 814 -18.80 30.04 4.60
C ALA A 814 -17.69 29.25 3.88
N ASN A 815 -17.06 28.28 4.56
CA ASN A 815 -16.04 27.43 3.96
C ASN A 815 -16.62 26.51 2.87
N VAL A 816 -17.79 25.91 3.12
CA VAL A 816 -18.48 25.10 2.11
C VAL A 816 -18.83 25.97 0.91
N GLU A 817 -19.47 27.11 1.10
CA GLU A 817 -19.80 28.04 0.00
C GLU A 817 -18.56 28.49 -0.78
N ARG A 818 -17.43 28.72 -0.10
CA ARG A 818 -16.15 29.06 -0.76
C ARG A 818 -15.66 27.92 -1.64
N VAL A 819 -15.71 26.68 -1.15
CA VAL A 819 -15.30 25.49 -1.91
C VAL A 819 -16.24 25.25 -3.09
N LEU A 820 -17.54 25.46 -2.93
CA LEU A 820 -18.52 25.32 -4.02
C LEU A 820 -18.27 26.34 -5.14
N ARG A 821 -18.01 27.61 -4.79
CA ARG A 821 -17.63 28.64 -5.78
C ARG A 821 -16.29 28.34 -6.45
N MET A 822 -15.34 27.78 -5.70
CA MET A 822 -14.04 27.36 -6.25
C MET A 822 -14.24 26.20 -7.24
N ALA A 823 -15.07 25.22 -6.88
CA ALA A 823 -15.39 24.09 -7.74
C ALA A 823 -16.08 24.52 -9.04
N GLU A 824 -16.95 25.52 -8.98
CA GLU A 824 -17.59 26.12 -10.16
C GLU A 824 -16.58 26.90 -11.02
N ARG A 825 -15.81 27.82 -10.42
CA ARG A 825 -14.84 28.68 -11.13
C ARG A 825 -13.72 27.88 -11.80
N GLU A 826 -13.19 26.90 -11.08
CA GLU A 826 -12.02 26.12 -11.51
C GLU A 826 -12.43 24.80 -12.19
N LYS A 827 -13.74 24.56 -12.36
CA LYS A 827 -14.30 23.31 -12.92
C LYS A 827 -13.76 22.05 -12.24
N LEU A 828 -13.53 22.10 -10.92
CA LEU A 828 -13.02 20.97 -10.13
C LEU A 828 -14.03 19.81 -10.08
N ILE A 829 -15.31 20.12 -10.28
CA ILE A 829 -16.40 19.16 -10.32
C ILE A 829 -17.17 19.37 -11.62
N ALA A 830 -17.31 18.31 -12.42
CA ALA A 830 -18.09 18.31 -13.65
C ALA A 830 -19.24 17.30 -13.49
N PRO A 831 -20.44 17.74 -13.04
CA PRO A 831 -21.56 16.85 -12.84
C PRO A 831 -22.06 16.35 -14.19
N ARG A 832 -22.21 15.03 -14.27
CA ARG A 832 -22.75 14.34 -15.44
C ARG A 832 -23.87 13.45 -14.97
N ALA A 833 -24.96 13.42 -15.72
CA ALA A 833 -26.07 12.53 -15.45
C ALA A 833 -26.31 11.61 -16.64
N LEU A 834 -26.77 10.42 -16.33
CA LEU A 834 -27.30 9.47 -17.29
C LEU A 834 -28.71 9.12 -16.83
N TRP A 835 -29.68 9.23 -17.70
CA TRP A 835 -31.05 8.83 -17.37
C TRP A 835 -31.74 8.21 -18.59
N GLN A 836 -32.72 7.34 -18.34
CA GLN A 836 -33.48 6.63 -19.37
C GLN A 836 -34.85 6.23 -18.79
N TRP A 837 -35.89 6.27 -19.60
CA TRP A 837 -37.20 5.74 -19.22
C TRP A 837 -37.25 4.23 -19.43
N PHE A 838 -37.82 3.50 -18.47
CA PHE A 838 -37.98 2.06 -18.55
C PHE A 838 -39.44 1.64 -18.40
N PRO A 839 -39.91 0.64 -19.16
CA PRO A 839 -41.19 0.01 -18.89
C PRO A 839 -41.13 -0.74 -17.55
N VAL A 840 -42.13 -0.54 -16.71
CA VAL A 840 -42.23 -1.14 -15.38
C VAL A 840 -43.63 -1.67 -15.12
N TYR A 841 -43.75 -2.70 -14.29
CA TYR A 841 -45.01 -3.10 -13.68
C TYR A 841 -44.81 -3.48 -12.22
N SER A 842 -45.87 -3.41 -11.43
CA SER A 842 -45.87 -3.88 -10.05
C SER A 842 -46.58 -5.22 -9.87
N GLU A 843 -46.13 -5.99 -8.88
CA GLU A 843 -46.80 -7.19 -8.35
C GLU A 843 -46.66 -7.14 -6.82
N ASN A 844 -47.70 -6.70 -6.11
CA ASN A 844 -47.68 -6.43 -4.66
C ASN A 844 -46.62 -5.37 -4.28
N GLU A 845 -45.60 -5.75 -3.50
CA GLU A 845 -44.49 -4.88 -3.10
C GLU A 845 -43.34 -4.87 -4.12
N LYS A 846 -43.48 -5.61 -5.21
CA LYS A 846 -42.42 -5.75 -6.21
C LYS A 846 -42.66 -4.80 -7.37
N VAL A 847 -41.59 -4.15 -7.82
CA VAL A 847 -41.55 -3.45 -9.11
C VAL A 847 -40.56 -4.18 -10.01
N THR A 848 -41.06 -4.66 -11.13
CA THR A 848 -40.24 -5.29 -12.17
C THR A 848 -39.95 -4.27 -13.25
N VAL A 849 -38.67 -4.09 -13.56
CA VAL A 849 -38.20 -3.26 -14.68
C VAL A 849 -37.89 -4.13 -15.88
N LEU A 850 -38.40 -3.72 -17.03
CA LEU A 850 -38.20 -4.39 -18.30
C LEU A 850 -37.14 -3.66 -19.12
N ASP A 851 -36.44 -4.43 -19.94
CA ASP A 851 -35.59 -3.88 -20.98
C ASP A 851 -36.48 -3.14 -22.02
N PRO A 852 -36.15 -1.89 -22.38
CA PRO A 852 -37.00 -1.07 -23.24
C PRO A 852 -37.08 -1.58 -24.69
N VAL A 853 -36.13 -2.44 -25.12
CA VAL A 853 -36.09 -3.01 -26.48
C VAL A 853 -36.65 -4.42 -26.49
N THR A 854 -36.19 -5.27 -25.57
CA THR A 854 -36.54 -6.70 -25.58
C THR A 854 -37.75 -7.05 -24.71
N HIS A 855 -38.23 -6.11 -23.88
CA HIS A 855 -39.26 -6.30 -22.86
C HIS A 855 -38.99 -7.46 -21.88
N LYS A 856 -37.76 -7.96 -21.85
CA LYS A 856 -37.34 -8.98 -20.88
C LYS A 856 -37.10 -8.33 -19.54
N LYS A 857 -37.41 -9.06 -18.47
CA LYS A 857 -37.11 -8.66 -17.10
C LYS A 857 -35.61 -8.37 -16.95
N ARG A 858 -35.26 -7.14 -16.56
CA ARG A 858 -33.88 -6.74 -16.22
C ARG A 858 -33.58 -6.89 -14.75
N VAL A 859 -34.46 -6.32 -13.92
CA VAL A 859 -34.28 -6.25 -12.47
C VAL A 859 -35.64 -6.20 -11.79
N GLU A 860 -35.69 -6.69 -10.56
CA GLU A 860 -36.85 -6.61 -9.68
C GLU A 860 -36.41 -5.98 -8.37
N TRP A 861 -37.18 -5.00 -7.89
CA TRP A 861 -36.99 -4.40 -6.58
C TRP A 861 -38.20 -4.68 -5.70
N ILE A 862 -37.93 -4.87 -4.41
CA ILE A 862 -38.95 -5.00 -3.38
C ILE A 862 -38.99 -3.67 -2.65
N PHE A 863 -40.14 -3.00 -2.70
CA PHE A 863 -40.41 -1.77 -1.97
C PHE A 863 -41.27 -2.10 -0.75
N PRO A 864 -40.67 -2.12 0.46
CA PRO A 864 -41.41 -2.47 1.65
C PRO A 864 -42.53 -1.46 1.89
N ARG A 865 -43.66 -1.96 2.37
CA ARG A 865 -44.81 -1.15 2.67
C ARG A 865 -44.66 -0.39 3.99
N GLU A 866 -45.15 0.85 4.02
CA GLU A 866 -45.23 1.67 5.22
C GLU A 866 -45.98 0.92 6.32
N ARG A 867 -45.54 1.10 7.57
CA ARG A 867 -46.18 0.46 8.72
C ARG A 867 -47.27 1.29 9.39
N VAL A 868 -47.62 2.43 8.80
CA VAL A 868 -48.68 3.33 9.26
C VAL A 868 -49.66 3.56 8.13
N THR A 869 -50.95 3.76 8.45
CA THR A 869 -51.99 4.09 7.47
C THR A 869 -51.55 5.33 6.66
N PRO A 870 -51.58 5.29 5.31
CA PRO A 870 -52.33 4.38 4.46
C PRO A 870 -51.63 3.07 4.07
N PHE A 871 -50.46 2.75 4.64
CA PHE A 871 -49.66 1.57 4.30
C PHE A 871 -49.22 1.58 2.84
N ARG A 872 -48.65 2.70 2.37
CA ARG A 872 -48.20 2.79 0.97
C ARG A 872 -46.88 2.06 0.76
N SER A 873 -46.73 1.44 -0.39
CA SER A 873 -45.45 1.01 -0.96
C SER A 873 -45.16 1.88 -2.18
N ALA A 874 -43.88 2.11 -2.48
CA ALA A 874 -43.52 2.75 -3.75
C ALA A 874 -44.02 1.93 -4.97
N ALA A 875 -44.25 0.62 -4.80
CA ALA A 875 -44.85 -0.23 -5.81
C ALA A 875 -46.30 0.14 -6.13
N ASP A 876 -47.03 0.78 -5.21
CA ASP A 876 -48.41 1.22 -5.43
C ASP A 876 -48.51 2.42 -6.39
N TRP A 877 -47.40 3.07 -6.71
CA TRP A 877 -47.35 4.13 -7.72
C TRP A 877 -47.01 3.62 -9.12
N VAL A 878 -46.81 2.31 -9.25
CA VAL A 878 -46.51 1.65 -10.52
C VAL A 878 -47.70 0.80 -10.91
N ARG A 879 -48.09 0.86 -12.19
CA ARG A 879 -49.23 0.10 -12.72
C ARG A 879 -49.06 -1.41 -12.44
N PRO A 880 -50.04 -2.07 -11.78
CA PRO A 880 -50.02 -3.51 -11.54
C PRO A 880 -50.03 -4.30 -12.85
N LYS A 881 -49.29 -5.40 -12.90
CA LYS A 881 -49.24 -6.29 -14.08
C LYS A 881 -50.60 -6.85 -14.51
N SER A 882 -51.54 -6.94 -13.57
CA SER A 882 -52.90 -7.42 -13.81
C SER A 882 -53.78 -6.43 -14.57
N LEU A 883 -53.35 -5.16 -14.71
CA LEU A 883 -54.03 -4.07 -15.41
C LEU A 883 -53.23 -3.64 -16.63
#